data_AF-A0A4S8KND4-F1
#
_entry.id   AF-A0A4S8KND4-F1
#
_cell.length_a   1.000
_cell.length_b   1.000
_cell.length_c   1.000
_cell.angle_alpha   90.00
_cell.angle_beta   90.00
_cell.angle_gamma   90.00
#
_symmetry.space_group_name_H-M   'P 1'
#
loop_
_entity.id
_entity.type
_entity.pdbx_description
1 polymer ?
#
loop_
_entity_poly.entity_id
_entity_poly.type
_entity_poly.pdbx_seq_one_letter_code
_entity_poly.pdbx_strand_id
1 'polypeptide(L)'
;MMAKTSTPTSSTTSKNSVEKNPPKISFEELLKKDYNTLCTCIDPDGTKSVNLVLALDEVEPLTNWQDRHGPRYLPSHILGQVIKVYSESEERESGVWVIFTSTNSKITHFAAPASIHASARVMNEGQLLFQPFSALQWDVLAVPVEKLDVRSVGSYNDVIRFGRPLWSNVSKIHTTPEKMTAFALLKLACGRVDHRNLTPDVSLAVLSQRFALRIAFDTKEAVSLIENSVSSHMRYLLSTSQDQTWQYTLYPVEPVLSSGAAEFMYMDQQHLSIALWHLIRKATSTGVIDAGELGELISRLLILISRDLATIVIEEIPVACKIPDNLRSACQSLRFPSLSDKEYFPYLKPVRLLDVLAVLLGPKWSSEHDEKIKNIFERAYISASQWITMTDNVGPLPHDIEPEEWLRLFFLRGVAIQCRHDQPLIDKVIPVLFLDASNHYAGMSCCLIQDKNKGRKDGQALRSIDICDQSINLDTGKPYIAICFNHGVKDEKPAKVTVPEKPVQNTSAIRIEVQGLSEKVFPVLQFCEIGPKIIELRNAHQTSESSHAAGEHFIRSTVLYGTSKTHLKWGEPPTKGRKRKNDALGEATGEVEDDSIEVAKRPNTTAESSAQGARKGSSSAAGGSNAEPGSSVPNGRKKKPRTVKK
;
A
#
# COMPACT_ATOMS: atom_id res chain seq x y z
N MET A 1 -12.52 64.18 -22.49
CA MET A 1 -12.22 65.63 -22.58
C MET A 1 -11.96 66.16 -21.18
N MET A 2 -10.98 67.06 -20.99
CA MET A 2 -10.75 67.75 -19.71
C MET A 2 -11.49 69.09 -19.70
N ALA A 3 -12.19 69.42 -18.61
CA ALA A 3 -12.38 70.81 -18.15
C ALA A 3 -12.84 70.86 -16.67
N LYS A 4 -11.94 71.38 -15.81
CA LYS A 4 -12.15 72.36 -14.72
C LYS A 4 -13.49 72.35 -13.96
N THR A 5 -13.59 72.01 -12.66
CA THR A 5 -13.03 72.64 -11.42
C THR A 5 -13.57 74.03 -11.04
N SER A 6 -14.39 74.11 -9.98
CA SER A 6 -14.16 74.97 -8.80
C SER A 6 -15.18 74.72 -7.64
N THR A 7 -14.75 75.03 -6.42
CA THR A 7 -15.48 75.01 -5.12
C THR A 7 -15.67 76.48 -4.63
N PRO A 8 -16.12 76.85 -3.38
CA PRO A 8 -16.63 76.11 -2.21
C PRO A 8 -18.09 76.58 -1.82
N THR A 9 -18.63 76.83 -0.59
CA THR A 9 -18.12 76.94 0.81
C THR A 9 -19.22 76.77 1.90
N SER A 10 -18.83 76.15 3.03
CA SER A 10 -19.31 76.19 4.44
C SER A 10 -20.62 76.87 4.94
N SER A 11 -21.28 76.15 5.87
CA SER A 11 -21.90 76.61 7.16
C SER A 11 -23.18 77.47 7.12
N THR A 12 -24.14 77.42 8.07
CA THR A 12 -24.35 76.63 9.32
C THR A 12 -25.88 76.47 9.51
N THR A 13 -26.47 75.49 10.19
CA THR A 13 -26.46 75.22 11.65
C THR A 13 -27.26 73.94 11.93
N SER A 14 -26.97 73.16 12.98
CA SER A 14 -27.85 72.05 13.40
C SER A 14 -27.96 71.87 14.93
N LYS A 15 -29.17 71.49 15.35
CA LYS A 15 -29.66 71.00 16.66
C LYS A 15 -30.97 70.24 16.35
N ASN A 16 -31.39 69.16 17.01
CA ASN A 16 -30.77 68.30 18.02
C ASN A 16 -31.40 66.90 17.90
N SER A 17 -30.60 65.85 18.03
CA SER A 17 -31.03 64.57 18.61
C SER A 17 -29.80 63.87 19.21
N VAL A 18 -29.92 63.34 20.42
CA VAL A 18 -28.80 62.73 21.16
C VAL A 18 -29.11 61.26 21.40
N GLU A 19 -28.63 60.40 20.50
CA GLU A 19 -28.52 58.98 20.81
C GLU A 19 -27.35 58.75 21.77
N LYS A 20 -27.59 58.00 22.84
CA LYS A 20 -26.53 57.57 23.75
C LYS A 20 -25.87 56.33 23.13
N ASN A 21 -24.62 56.47 22.69
CA ASN A 21 -23.79 55.31 22.37
C ASN A 21 -23.72 54.36 23.58
N PRO A 22 -23.82 53.03 23.38
CA PRO A 22 -23.57 52.07 24.44
C PRO A 22 -22.11 52.16 24.91
N PRO A 23 -21.81 51.73 26.15
CA PRO A 23 -20.44 51.75 26.65
C PRO A 23 -19.53 50.88 25.79
N LYS A 24 -18.37 51.41 25.40
CA LYS A 24 -17.29 50.62 24.80
C LYS A 24 -16.72 49.67 25.86
N ILE A 25 -17.23 48.44 25.88
CA ILE A 25 -16.56 47.32 26.54
C ILE A 25 -15.12 47.28 26.01
N SER A 26 -14.14 47.27 26.91
CA SER A 26 -12.73 47.20 26.52
C SER A 26 -12.43 45.84 25.89
N PHE A 27 -11.42 45.80 25.00
CA PHE A 27 -10.97 44.54 24.39
C PHE A 27 -10.55 43.50 25.44
N GLU A 28 -10.03 43.96 26.59
CA GLU A 28 -9.66 43.12 27.73
C GLU A 28 -10.87 42.53 28.46
N GLU A 29 -11.93 43.32 28.70
CA GLU A 29 -13.20 42.81 29.26
C GLU A 29 -13.89 41.83 28.31
N LEU A 30 -13.79 42.06 27.01
CA LEU A 30 -14.34 41.18 25.97
C LEU A 30 -13.61 39.83 25.97
N LEU A 31 -12.27 39.85 25.96
CA LEU A 31 -11.44 38.64 26.12
C LEU A 31 -11.71 37.91 27.45
N LYS A 32 -11.87 38.62 28.57
CA LYS A 32 -12.21 38.03 29.88
C LYS A 32 -13.60 37.37 29.86
N LYS A 33 -14.58 37.98 29.20
CA LYS A 33 -15.93 37.42 29.04
C LYS A 33 -15.91 36.16 28.16
N ASP A 34 -15.20 36.20 27.03
CA ASP A 34 -15.11 35.08 26.10
C ASP A 34 -14.33 33.92 26.72
N TYR A 35 -13.25 34.20 27.46
CA TYR A 35 -12.51 33.24 28.28
C TYR A 35 -13.40 32.57 29.34
N ASN A 36 -14.17 33.35 30.12
CA ASN A 36 -15.08 32.79 31.12
C ASN A 36 -16.17 31.92 30.49
N THR A 37 -16.71 32.37 29.34
CA THR A 37 -17.72 31.61 28.58
C THR A 37 -17.14 30.29 28.08
N LEU A 38 -15.91 30.33 27.55
CA LEU A 38 -15.16 29.14 27.12
C LEU A 38 -14.94 28.17 28.28
N CYS A 39 -14.57 28.66 29.48
CA CYS A 39 -14.41 27.80 30.66
C CYS A 39 -15.72 27.11 31.06
N THR A 40 -16.85 27.84 31.11
CA THR A 40 -18.16 27.23 31.42
C THR A 40 -18.67 26.26 30.36
N CYS A 41 -18.22 26.37 29.11
CA CYS A 41 -18.52 25.40 28.05
C CYS A 41 -17.61 24.16 28.06
N ILE A 42 -16.51 24.21 28.82
CA ILE A 42 -15.48 23.15 28.88
C ILE A 42 -15.72 22.22 30.06
N ASP A 43 -16.05 22.75 31.25
CA ASP A 43 -16.24 21.93 32.46
C ASP A 43 -17.53 22.32 33.21
N PRO A 44 -18.69 21.71 32.86
CA PRO A 44 -19.96 21.97 33.54
C PRO A 44 -20.09 21.25 34.89
N ASP A 45 -19.38 20.13 35.09
CA ASP A 45 -19.61 19.18 36.19
C ASP A 45 -18.39 18.99 37.12
N GLY A 46 -17.22 19.56 36.81
CA GLY A 46 -16.05 19.60 37.70
C GLY A 46 -15.31 18.26 37.79
N THR A 47 -15.10 17.56 36.67
CA THR A 47 -14.41 16.25 36.66
C THR A 47 -13.10 16.28 35.87
N LYS A 48 -12.11 15.50 36.34
CA LYS A 48 -10.74 15.43 35.82
C LYS A 48 -10.62 14.65 34.52
N SER A 49 -11.28 15.15 33.48
CA SER A 49 -11.27 14.62 32.11
C SER A 49 -10.53 15.57 31.15
N VAL A 50 -10.37 15.11 29.91
CA VAL A 50 -9.94 15.97 28.79
C VAL A 50 -11.17 16.73 28.32
N ASN A 51 -11.22 18.01 28.67
CA ASN A 51 -12.44 18.83 28.60
C ASN A 51 -12.46 19.74 27.35
N LEU A 52 -11.32 19.86 26.65
CA LEU A 52 -11.24 20.48 25.32
C LEU A 52 -10.22 19.74 24.45
N VAL A 53 -10.58 19.51 23.19
CA VAL A 53 -9.65 19.07 22.14
C VAL A 53 -9.67 20.11 21.01
N LEU A 54 -8.55 20.80 20.82
CA LEU A 54 -8.35 21.75 19.71
C LEU A 54 -7.64 21.04 18.56
N ALA A 55 -8.37 20.71 17.49
CA ALA A 55 -7.78 20.24 16.24
C ALA A 55 -7.43 21.44 15.35
N LEU A 56 -6.15 21.57 14.99
CA LEU A 56 -5.63 22.59 14.08
C LEU A 56 -5.12 21.87 12.83
N ASP A 57 -5.72 22.17 11.68
CA ASP A 57 -5.41 21.50 10.41
C ASP A 57 -4.62 22.42 9.46
N GLU A 58 -3.88 21.78 8.54
CA GLU A 58 -2.86 22.35 7.66
C GLU A 58 -1.98 23.43 8.34
N VAL A 59 -1.38 23.06 9.46
CA VAL A 59 -0.57 23.97 10.32
C VAL A 59 0.82 24.33 9.77
N GLU A 60 1.15 23.88 8.54
CA GLU A 60 2.37 24.22 7.80
C GLU A 60 2.75 25.72 7.85
N PRO A 61 1.80 26.68 7.67
CA PRO A 61 2.13 28.11 7.68
C PRO A 61 2.65 28.62 9.03
N LEU A 62 2.43 27.89 10.13
CA LEU A 62 2.97 28.27 11.45
C LEU A 62 4.47 27.98 11.57
N THR A 63 5.04 27.18 10.66
CA THR A 63 6.49 26.92 10.57
C THR A 63 7.23 27.93 9.69
N ASN A 64 6.49 28.75 8.93
CA ASN A 64 7.05 29.74 8.01
C ASN A 64 7.32 31.09 8.72
N TRP A 65 8.46 31.70 8.41
CA TRP A 65 8.84 33.02 8.91
C TRP A 65 8.08 34.14 8.19
N GLN A 66 7.46 35.06 8.93
CA GLN A 66 6.67 36.16 8.34
C GLN A 66 7.52 37.41 8.01
N ASP A 67 8.03 37.42 6.77
CA ASP A 67 8.48 38.55 5.94
C ASP A 67 9.62 39.49 6.44
N ARG A 68 10.00 40.41 5.56
CA ARG A 68 11.33 41.02 5.34
C ARG A 68 11.92 41.93 6.43
N HIS A 69 11.22 42.21 7.52
CA HIS A 69 11.71 43.15 8.54
C HIS A 69 12.29 42.48 9.82
N GLY A 70 12.49 41.17 9.78
CA GLY A 70 13.38 40.45 10.71
C GLY A 70 12.63 39.78 11.87
N PRO A 71 12.46 38.45 11.84
CA PRO A 71 11.74 37.73 12.89
C PRO A 71 12.64 37.42 14.10
N ARG A 72 12.05 37.37 15.29
CA ARG A 72 12.65 36.75 16.49
C ARG A 72 12.01 35.41 16.87
N TYR A 73 10.80 35.12 16.37
CA TYR A 73 10.02 33.93 16.71
C TYR A 73 9.21 33.44 15.50
N LEU A 74 8.96 32.13 15.44
CA LEU A 74 7.97 31.53 14.55
C LEU A 74 6.58 31.61 15.18
N PRO A 75 5.49 31.63 14.39
CA PRO A 75 4.13 31.50 14.92
C PRO A 75 3.93 30.24 15.77
N SER A 76 4.57 29.12 15.38
CA SER A 76 4.60 27.87 16.15
C SER A 76 5.19 28.05 17.57
N HIS A 77 6.24 28.86 17.73
CA HIS A 77 6.83 29.13 19.06
C HIS A 77 5.86 29.89 19.97
N ILE A 78 5.11 30.84 19.42
CA ILE A 78 4.12 31.62 20.18
C ILE A 78 2.98 30.71 20.63
N LEU A 79 2.44 29.89 19.72
CA LEU A 79 1.36 28.95 20.03
C LEU A 79 1.80 27.89 21.04
N GLY A 80 2.99 27.31 20.88
CA GLY A 80 3.57 26.37 21.85
C GLY A 80 3.78 26.99 23.23
N GLN A 81 4.14 28.27 23.31
CA GLN A 81 4.26 28.98 24.59
C GLN A 81 2.89 29.26 25.24
N VAL A 82 1.84 29.56 24.46
CA VAL A 82 0.47 29.70 24.99
C VAL A 82 -0.03 28.37 25.55
N ILE A 83 0.21 27.25 24.83
CA ILE A 83 -0.14 25.90 25.30
C ILE A 83 0.62 25.57 26.58
N LYS A 84 1.94 25.82 26.63
CA LYS A 84 2.75 25.59 27.84
C LYS A 84 2.21 26.37 29.05
N VAL A 85 1.96 27.67 28.91
CA VAL A 85 1.42 28.52 30.00
C VAL A 85 0.02 28.08 30.44
N TYR A 86 -0.81 27.55 29.53
CA TYR A 86 -2.08 26.94 29.92
C TYR A 86 -1.87 25.66 30.75
N SER A 87 -0.96 24.79 30.32
CA SER A 87 -0.70 23.48 30.96
C SER A 87 0.05 23.55 32.29
N GLU A 88 0.83 24.60 32.54
CA GLU A 88 1.54 24.84 33.83
C GLU A 88 0.69 25.57 34.87
N SER A 89 -0.58 25.86 34.57
CA SER A 89 -1.50 26.61 35.44
C SER A 89 -2.07 25.72 36.56
N GLU A 90 -1.42 25.71 37.73
CA GLU A 90 -1.78 24.85 38.89
C GLU A 90 -3.25 24.95 39.35
N GLU A 91 -3.93 26.07 39.05
CA GLU A 91 -5.35 26.30 39.35
C GLU A 91 -6.35 25.49 38.48
N ARG A 92 -5.89 24.65 37.54
CA ARG A 92 -6.76 23.96 36.56
C ARG A 92 -6.81 22.45 36.77
N GLU A 93 -8.00 21.93 37.05
CA GLU A 93 -8.26 20.49 37.08
C GLU A 93 -8.64 19.88 35.71
N SER A 94 -8.93 20.73 34.72
CA SER A 94 -9.45 20.37 33.40
C SER A 94 -8.33 20.24 32.34
N GLY A 95 -8.23 19.09 31.66
CA GLY A 95 -7.22 18.84 30.64
C GLY A 95 -7.57 19.41 29.26
N VAL A 96 -6.63 20.09 28.60
CA VAL A 96 -6.75 20.54 27.19
C VAL A 96 -5.74 19.81 26.32
N TRP A 97 -6.20 19.23 25.21
CA TRP A 97 -5.35 18.64 24.18
C TRP A 97 -5.35 19.52 22.93
N VAL A 98 -4.17 19.72 22.33
CA VAL A 98 -4.04 20.38 21.01
C VAL A 98 -3.46 19.38 20.03
N ILE A 99 -4.22 19.08 18.98
CA ILE A 99 -3.86 18.15 17.91
C ILE A 99 -3.50 18.97 16.68
N PHE A 100 -2.29 18.76 16.18
CA PHE A 100 -1.78 19.42 14.99
C PHE A 100 -1.80 18.43 13.82
N THR A 101 -2.49 18.77 12.72
CA THR A 101 -2.46 18.01 11.47
C THR A 101 -1.95 18.86 10.32
N SER A 102 -1.20 18.22 9.41
CA SER A 102 -0.86 18.77 8.10
C SER A 102 -0.43 17.63 7.17
N THR A 103 -0.57 17.85 5.88
CA THR A 103 -0.02 16.99 4.83
C THR A 103 1.49 17.16 4.66
N ASN A 104 2.08 18.29 5.09
CA ASN A 104 3.52 18.53 4.98
C ASN A 104 4.30 17.86 6.11
N SER A 105 5.18 16.92 5.77
CA SER A 105 6.01 16.18 6.73
C SER A 105 7.00 17.05 7.52
N LYS A 106 7.26 18.29 7.09
CA LYS A 106 7.99 19.31 7.88
C LYS A 106 7.27 19.72 9.17
N ILE A 107 6.03 19.27 9.40
CA ILE A 107 5.38 19.34 10.71
C ILE A 107 6.20 18.63 11.83
N THR A 108 7.09 17.69 11.48
CA THR A 108 8.11 17.16 12.43
C THR A 108 8.96 18.25 13.07
N HIS A 109 9.13 19.42 12.43
CA HIS A 109 9.90 20.54 12.97
C HIS A 109 9.27 21.14 14.24
N PHE A 110 7.96 20.95 14.49
CA PHE A 110 7.33 21.29 15.79
C PHE A 110 7.85 20.39 16.93
N ALA A 111 8.38 19.21 16.60
CA ALA A 111 8.95 18.23 17.51
C ALA A 111 10.44 17.97 17.22
N ALA A 112 11.15 18.93 16.60
CA ALA A 112 12.51 18.74 16.11
C ALA A 112 13.48 18.25 17.20
N PRO A 113 14.40 17.31 16.89
CA PRO A 113 15.37 16.79 17.85
C PRO A 113 16.12 17.89 18.59
N ALA A 114 16.39 17.69 19.88
CA ALA A 114 17.02 18.67 20.74
C ALA A 114 18.28 19.30 20.11
N SER A 115 19.15 18.49 19.50
CA SER A 115 20.39 18.91 18.84
C SER A 115 20.23 19.91 17.67
N ILE A 116 19.03 20.02 17.08
CA ILE A 116 18.70 21.00 16.03
C ILE A 116 17.54 21.93 16.40
N HIS A 117 17.00 21.80 17.61
CA HIS A 117 15.84 22.56 18.07
C HIS A 117 16.24 24.01 18.43
N ALA A 118 15.61 24.99 17.78
CA ALA A 118 16.00 26.40 17.87
C ALA A 118 15.89 27.03 19.28
N SER A 119 15.20 26.39 20.24
CA SER A 119 15.20 26.82 21.64
C SER A 119 16.14 25.97 22.50
N ALA A 120 17.19 26.59 23.03
CA ALA A 120 18.16 26.01 23.95
C ALA A 120 17.53 25.42 25.24
N ARG A 121 16.30 25.81 25.59
CA ARG A 121 15.53 25.19 26.68
C ARG A 121 15.30 23.70 26.45
N VAL A 122 14.98 23.28 25.21
CA VAL A 122 14.81 21.86 24.87
C VAL A 122 16.14 21.09 24.94
N MET A 123 17.28 21.74 24.63
CA MET A 123 18.60 21.13 24.81
C MET A 123 18.96 20.94 26.29
N ASN A 124 18.69 21.95 27.13
CA ASN A 124 19.12 21.97 28.52
C ASN A 124 18.19 21.19 29.46
N GLU A 125 16.89 21.18 29.19
CA GLU A 125 15.87 20.51 30.01
C GLU A 125 15.61 19.05 29.57
N GLY A 126 16.23 18.59 28.47
CA GLY A 126 16.16 17.20 28.01
C GLY A 126 14.75 16.70 27.64
N GLN A 127 13.81 17.61 27.37
CA GLN A 127 12.40 17.27 27.21
C GLN A 127 12.19 16.33 26.02
N LEU A 128 11.65 15.13 26.30
CA LEU A 128 11.23 14.16 25.29
C LEU A 128 10.02 14.69 24.52
N LEU A 129 10.28 15.31 23.37
CA LEU A 129 9.25 15.69 22.42
C LEU A 129 8.51 14.43 21.94
N PHE A 130 7.19 14.41 22.12
CA PHE A 130 6.36 13.28 21.71
C PHE A 130 6.50 13.02 20.21
N GLN A 131 6.75 11.77 19.82
CA GLN A 131 6.79 11.41 18.40
C GLN A 131 5.42 11.64 17.75
N PRO A 132 5.36 12.28 16.57
CA PRO A 132 4.09 12.56 15.90
C PRO A 132 3.40 11.28 15.43
N PHE A 133 2.07 11.25 15.53
CA PHE A 133 1.22 10.18 15.00
C PHE A 133 1.25 10.20 13.47
N SER A 134 2.26 9.54 12.89
CA SER A 134 2.52 9.50 11.46
C SER A 134 1.58 8.54 10.72
N ALA A 135 1.28 7.40 11.32
CA ALA A 135 0.43 6.36 10.74
C ALA A 135 -0.91 6.22 11.47
N LEU A 136 -2.01 6.35 10.72
CA LEU A 136 -3.38 5.99 11.13
C LEU A 136 -3.76 4.60 10.62
N GLN A 137 -4.77 3.96 11.22
CA GLN A 137 -5.18 2.60 10.85
C GLN A 137 -5.61 2.47 9.37
N TRP A 138 -5.31 1.30 8.80
CA TRP A 138 -5.56 0.95 7.40
C TRP A 138 -6.70 -0.07 7.25
N ASP A 139 -7.35 -0.13 6.08
CA ASP A 139 -8.43 -1.09 5.78
C ASP A 139 -9.61 -1.06 6.79
N VAL A 140 -9.79 -0.01 7.61
CA VAL A 140 -10.74 0.02 8.74
C VAL A 140 -12.22 -0.09 8.36
N LEU A 141 -12.55 0.10 7.08
CA LEU A 141 -13.91 -0.06 6.53
C LEU A 141 -14.05 -1.34 5.68
N ALA A 142 -12.95 -2.06 5.43
CA ALA A 142 -12.92 -3.26 4.62
C ALA A 142 -13.72 -4.39 5.27
N VAL A 143 -14.20 -5.31 4.43
CA VAL A 143 -14.90 -6.52 4.89
C VAL A 143 -13.84 -7.61 5.14
N PRO A 144 -13.94 -8.36 6.27
CA PRO A 144 -13.09 -9.53 6.52
C PRO A 144 -13.01 -10.45 5.30
N VAL A 145 -11.79 -10.80 4.90
CA VAL A 145 -11.46 -11.26 3.54
C VAL A 145 -12.06 -12.63 3.25
N GLU A 146 -12.16 -13.43 4.29
CA GLU A 146 -12.84 -14.73 4.36
C GLU A 146 -14.29 -14.63 3.82
N LYS A 147 -14.95 -13.49 4.05
CA LYS A 147 -16.34 -13.18 3.65
C LYS A 147 -16.47 -12.59 2.24
N LEU A 148 -15.37 -12.33 1.54
CA LEU A 148 -15.39 -11.81 0.16
C LEU A 148 -15.40 -12.95 -0.87
N ASP A 149 -16.30 -12.83 -1.85
CA ASP A 149 -16.33 -13.70 -3.03
C ASP A 149 -15.18 -13.32 -3.97
N VAL A 150 -14.41 -14.32 -4.43
CA VAL A 150 -13.33 -14.11 -5.40
C VAL A 150 -13.80 -13.52 -6.73
N ARG A 151 -15.11 -13.63 -7.04
CA ARG A 151 -15.75 -13.08 -8.23
C ARG A 151 -16.15 -11.60 -8.12
N SER A 152 -16.04 -11.00 -6.93
CA SER A 152 -16.28 -9.56 -6.74
C SER A 152 -15.00 -8.72 -6.59
N VAL A 153 -13.84 -9.31 -6.91
CA VAL A 153 -12.56 -8.56 -7.03
C VAL A 153 -12.69 -7.48 -8.10
N GLY A 154 -12.22 -6.28 -7.77
CA GLY A 154 -12.38 -5.09 -8.60
C GLY A 154 -13.77 -4.44 -8.54
N SER A 155 -14.74 -5.02 -7.81
CA SER A 155 -16.08 -4.43 -7.70
C SER A 155 -16.08 -3.16 -6.86
N TYR A 156 -16.90 -2.18 -7.25
CA TYR A 156 -16.92 -0.84 -6.66
C TYR A 156 -17.08 -0.88 -5.13
N ASN A 157 -18.14 -1.56 -4.66
CA ASN A 157 -18.53 -1.61 -3.26
C ASN A 157 -17.51 -2.26 -2.32
N ASP A 158 -16.66 -3.15 -2.84
CA ASP A 158 -15.63 -3.84 -2.07
C ASP A 158 -14.32 -3.03 -2.11
N VAL A 159 -13.95 -2.54 -3.30
CA VAL A 159 -12.70 -1.80 -3.56
C VAL A 159 -12.62 -0.48 -2.78
N ILE A 160 -13.71 0.30 -2.68
CA ILE A 160 -13.71 1.59 -1.96
C ILE A 160 -13.49 1.47 -0.44
N ARG A 161 -13.43 0.25 0.08
CA ARG A 161 -13.25 -0.02 1.52
C ARG A 161 -11.81 -0.41 1.89
N PHE A 162 -11.03 -0.87 0.91
CA PHE A 162 -9.59 -1.05 1.06
C PHE A 162 -8.87 0.30 1.00
N GLY A 163 -7.74 0.42 1.68
CA GLY A 163 -6.96 1.65 1.69
C GLY A 163 -7.37 2.62 2.79
N ARG A 164 -7.34 3.92 2.46
CA ARG A 164 -7.80 5.00 3.33
C ARG A 164 -9.34 5.04 3.43
N PRO A 165 -9.92 5.43 4.58
CA PRO A 165 -11.37 5.68 4.73
C PRO A 165 -11.96 6.68 3.72
N LEU A 166 -11.11 7.54 3.15
CA LEU A 166 -11.45 8.55 2.14
C LEU A 166 -12.36 7.99 1.03
N TRP A 167 -12.00 6.84 0.46
CA TRP A 167 -12.65 6.30 -0.73
C TRP A 167 -14.12 5.92 -0.46
N SER A 168 -14.39 5.25 0.66
CA SER A 168 -15.75 4.94 1.11
C SER A 168 -16.52 6.21 1.51
N ASN A 169 -15.87 7.19 2.14
CA ASN A 169 -16.53 8.41 2.61
C ASN A 169 -17.00 9.32 1.46
N VAL A 170 -16.25 9.40 0.35
CA VAL A 170 -16.63 10.20 -0.83
C VAL A 170 -17.49 9.45 -1.86
N SER A 171 -17.83 8.18 -1.60
CA SER A 171 -18.63 7.33 -2.51
C SER A 171 -19.97 7.95 -2.94
N LYS A 172 -20.64 8.68 -2.04
CA LYS A 172 -21.89 9.41 -2.33
C LYS A 172 -21.75 10.51 -3.39
N ILE A 173 -20.52 10.98 -3.65
CA ILE A 173 -20.19 11.97 -4.69
C ILE A 173 -19.66 11.24 -5.92
N HIS A 174 -18.71 10.32 -5.72
CA HIS A 174 -18.01 9.60 -6.77
C HIS A 174 -18.65 8.22 -7.03
N THR A 175 -19.95 8.23 -7.33
CA THR A 175 -20.87 7.08 -7.25
C THR A 175 -20.61 5.90 -8.20
N THR A 176 -19.63 5.98 -9.09
CA THR A 176 -19.32 4.94 -10.09
C THR A 176 -17.80 4.74 -10.19
N PRO A 177 -17.31 3.61 -10.73
CA PRO A 177 -15.88 3.33 -10.86
C PRO A 177 -15.10 4.41 -11.62
N GLU A 178 -15.69 5.03 -12.64
CA GLU A 178 -15.06 6.05 -13.47
C GLU A 178 -14.92 7.36 -12.70
N LYS A 179 -16.00 7.78 -12.01
CA LYS A 179 -15.98 8.99 -11.15
C LYS A 179 -14.99 8.86 -10.01
N MET A 180 -14.85 7.67 -9.44
CA MET A 180 -13.89 7.40 -8.37
C MET A 180 -12.46 7.29 -8.91
N THR A 181 -12.25 6.68 -10.08
CA THR A 181 -10.95 6.63 -10.77
C THR A 181 -10.44 8.04 -11.10
N ALA A 182 -11.30 8.90 -11.65
CA ALA A 182 -10.97 10.30 -11.95
C ALA A 182 -10.62 11.10 -10.67
N PHE A 183 -11.28 10.84 -9.54
CA PHE A 183 -10.96 11.46 -8.26
C PHE A 183 -9.66 10.92 -7.63
N ALA A 184 -9.45 9.61 -7.70
CA ALA A 184 -8.21 8.96 -7.28
C ALA A 184 -7.00 9.53 -8.05
N LEU A 185 -7.16 9.71 -9.37
CA LEU A 185 -6.17 10.35 -10.23
C LEU A 185 -5.95 11.83 -9.88
N LEU A 186 -7.01 12.62 -9.69
CA LEU A 186 -6.92 14.01 -9.24
C LEU A 186 -6.13 14.14 -7.92
N LYS A 187 -6.35 13.22 -6.98
CA LYS A 187 -5.64 13.16 -5.69
C LYS A 187 -4.19 12.69 -5.85
N LEU A 188 -3.90 11.70 -6.69
CA LEU A 188 -2.54 11.20 -6.93
C LEU A 188 -1.67 12.20 -7.71
N ALA A 189 -2.24 12.93 -8.66
CA ALA A 189 -1.54 13.91 -9.48
C ALA A 189 -1.43 15.31 -8.84
N CYS A 190 -2.00 15.53 -7.65
CA CYS A 190 -2.15 16.84 -7.00
C CYS A 190 -2.87 17.91 -7.85
N GLY A 191 -3.65 17.51 -8.86
CA GLY A 191 -4.23 18.46 -9.82
C GLY A 191 -4.76 17.80 -11.08
N ARG A 192 -5.20 18.63 -12.04
CA ARG A 192 -5.62 18.15 -13.36
C ARG A 192 -4.38 17.77 -14.16
N VAL A 193 -4.36 16.56 -14.69
CA VAL A 193 -3.28 16.08 -15.57
C VAL A 193 -3.40 16.74 -16.94
N ASP A 194 -2.29 17.25 -17.44
CA ASP A 194 -2.12 17.75 -18.80
C ASP A 194 -0.81 17.18 -19.37
N HIS A 195 -0.90 16.50 -20.52
CA HIS A 195 0.22 15.93 -21.27
C HIS A 195 1.43 16.88 -21.43
N ARG A 196 1.18 18.20 -21.54
CA ARG A 196 2.22 19.22 -21.75
C ARG A 196 2.98 19.61 -20.49
N ASN A 197 2.45 19.27 -19.32
CA ASN A 197 2.93 19.72 -18.00
C ASN A 197 3.16 18.55 -17.03
N LEU A 198 3.34 17.33 -17.55
CA LEU A 198 3.62 16.15 -16.73
C LEU A 198 4.98 16.28 -16.03
N THR A 199 4.95 16.36 -14.70
CA THR A 199 6.17 16.46 -13.87
C THR A 199 6.81 15.09 -13.59
N PRO A 200 8.10 15.06 -13.21
CA PRO A 200 8.74 13.86 -12.69
C PRO A 200 8.03 13.31 -11.44
N ASP A 201 7.47 14.17 -10.61
CA ASP A 201 6.92 13.79 -9.31
C ASP A 201 5.55 13.10 -9.47
N VAL A 202 4.67 13.61 -10.36
CA VAL A 202 3.43 12.90 -10.76
C VAL A 202 3.77 11.56 -11.42
N SER A 203 4.80 11.54 -12.28
CA SER A 203 5.26 10.32 -12.96
C SER A 203 5.73 9.26 -11.96
N LEU A 204 6.55 9.65 -10.98
CA LEU A 204 7.04 8.76 -9.95
C LEU A 204 5.97 8.38 -8.93
N ALA A 205 4.97 9.23 -8.66
CA ALA A 205 3.82 8.86 -7.83
C ALA A 205 3.00 7.71 -8.46
N VAL A 206 2.61 7.88 -9.73
CA VAL A 206 1.92 6.85 -10.54
C VAL A 206 2.73 5.55 -10.59
N LEU A 207 4.02 5.63 -10.92
CA LEU A 207 4.86 4.44 -11.01
C LEU A 207 5.14 3.80 -9.64
N SER A 208 5.26 4.59 -8.56
CA SER A 208 5.44 4.05 -7.21
C SER A 208 4.19 3.30 -6.73
N GLN A 209 2.99 3.84 -6.96
CA GLN A 209 1.72 3.18 -6.59
C GLN A 209 1.55 1.83 -7.27
N ARG A 210 2.02 1.67 -8.51
CA ARG A 210 1.78 0.45 -9.30
C ARG A 210 2.94 -0.53 -9.32
N PHE A 211 4.18 -0.07 -9.21
CA PHE A 211 5.39 -0.90 -9.36
C PHE A 211 6.23 -1.01 -8.08
N ALA A 212 5.84 -0.36 -6.97
CA ALA A 212 6.54 -0.39 -5.68
C ALA A 212 8.00 0.08 -5.74
N LEU A 213 8.22 1.25 -6.33
CA LEU A 213 9.55 1.87 -6.44
C LEU A 213 10.18 2.15 -5.06
N ARG A 214 11.45 1.75 -4.89
CA ARG A 214 12.28 2.07 -3.72
C ARG A 214 13.07 3.34 -4.00
N ILE A 215 12.68 4.43 -3.34
CA ILE A 215 13.47 5.66 -3.32
C ILE A 215 14.69 5.43 -2.42
N ALA A 216 15.88 5.73 -2.94
CA ALA A 216 17.13 5.69 -2.18
C ALA A 216 17.22 6.91 -1.24
N PHE A 217 17.73 6.73 -0.02
CA PHE A 217 17.72 7.79 1.02
C PHE A 217 18.98 8.68 1.02
N ASP A 218 19.94 8.46 0.13
CA ASP A 218 21.27 9.07 0.17
C ASP A 218 21.39 10.47 -0.48
N THR A 219 20.33 10.99 -1.10
CA THR A 219 20.36 12.27 -1.85
C THR A 219 19.30 13.29 -1.40
N LYS A 220 19.63 14.58 -1.55
CA LYS A 220 18.70 15.69 -1.22
C LYS A 220 17.48 15.70 -2.13
N GLU A 221 17.69 15.28 -3.38
CA GLU A 221 16.71 15.14 -4.44
C GLU A 221 15.69 14.04 -4.08
N ALA A 222 16.13 12.98 -3.40
CA ALA A 222 15.24 11.94 -2.87
C ALA A 222 14.44 12.42 -1.65
N VAL A 223 15.07 13.14 -0.71
CA VAL A 223 14.36 13.74 0.44
C VAL A 223 13.26 14.70 -0.05
N SER A 224 13.59 15.62 -0.95
CA SER A 224 12.62 16.56 -1.55
C SER A 224 11.50 15.85 -2.31
N LEU A 225 11.81 14.78 -3.07
CA LEU A 225 10.82 13.95 -3.72
C LEU A 225 9.90 13.24 -2.70
N ILE A 226 10.44 12.73 -1.59
CA ILE A 226 9.66 12.08 -0.53
C ILE A 226 8.72 13.07 0.15
N GLU A 227 9.21 14.25 0.54
CA GLU A 227 8.40 15.32 1.12
C GLU A 227 7.22 15.68 0.21
N ASN A 228 7.50 16.03 -1.06
CA ASN A 228 6.47 16.38 -2.03
C ASN A 228 5.52 15.20 -2.34
N SER A 229 6.03 13.96 -2.33
CA SER A 229 5.19 12.78 -2.53
C SER A 229 4.16 12.60 -1.41
N VAL A 230 4.54 12.90 -0.17
CA VAL A 230 3.65 12.81 1.01
C VAL A 230 2.64 13.96 1.00
N SER A 231 3.08 15.21 0.82
CA SER A 231 2.19 16.37 0.87
C SER A 231 1.19 16.42 -0.29
N SER A 232 1.66 16.09 -1.49
CA SER A 232 0.97 16.42 -2.75
C SER A 232 0.41 15.18 -3.44
N HIS A 233 1.12 14.05 -3.38
CA HIS A 233 0.87 12.89 -4.25
C HIS A 233 0.35 11.64 -3.52
N MET A 234 -0.24 11.77 -2.33
CA MET A 234 -0.86 10.66 -1.59
C MET A 234 0.10 9.52 -1.21
N ARG A 235 1.43 9.75 -1.16
CA ARG A 235 2.36 8.79 -0.52
C ARG A 235 2.09 8.73 0.97
N TYR A 236 2.26 7.56 1.57
CA TYR A 236 1.96 7.35 2.98
C TYR A 236 3.25 7.41 3.83
N LEU A 237 3.21 8.18 4.92
CA LEU A 237 4.27 8.26 5.93
C LEU A 237 4.02 7.21 7.00
N LEU A 238 4.87 6.18 7.05
CA LEU A 238 4.78 5.11 8.05
C LEU A 238 5.30 5.57 9.41
N SER A 239 6.46 6.22 9.39
CA SER A 239 7.24 6.58 10.57
C SER A 239 8.38 7.51 10.19
N THR A 240 9.04 8.07 11.20
CA THR A 240 10.32 8.77 11.06
C THR A 240 11.39 8.08 11.88
N SER A 241 12.67 8.39 11.65
CA SER A 241 13.74 7.98 12.56
C SER A 241 13.60 8.68 13.92
N GLN A 242 14.29 8.19 14.96
CA GLN A 242 14.21 8.78 16.30
C GLN A 242 14.72 10.23 16.34
N ASP A 243 15.70 10.54 15.49
CA ASP A 243 16.24 11.87 15.20
C ASP A 243 15.49 12.58 14.04
N GLN A 244 14.37 12.02 13.57
CA GLN A 244 13.43 12.61 12.59
C GLN A 244 14.02 13.06 11.23
N THR A 245 15.32 12.78 10.98
CA THR A 245 16.02 13.07 9.73
C THR A 245 15.52 12.22 8.56
N TRP A 246 15.07 10.98 8.84
CA TRP A 246 14.61 10.03 7.84
C TRP A 246 13.10 9.82 7.91
N GLN A 247 12.45 9.75 6.75
CA GLN A 247 11.00 9.58 6.60
C GLN A 247 10.72 8.26 5.87
N TYR A 248 10.26 7.25 6.59
CA TYR A 248 9.92 5.95 6.02
C TYR A 248 8.56 6.04 5.31
N THR A 249 8.58 6.03 3.98
CA THR A 249 7.39 6.31 3.17
C THR A 249 7.21 5.31 2.03
N LEU A 250 5.97 4.92 1.75
CA LEU A 250 5.62 4.03 0.65
C LEU A 250 4.25 4.37 0.05
N TYR A 251 3.90 3.71 -1.05
CA TYR A 251 2.52 3.64 -1.51
C TYR A 251 1.93 2.30 -1.05
N PRO A 252 0.93 2.31 -0.16
CA PRO A 252 0.31 1.11 0.38
C PRO A 252 -0.73 0.53 -0.59
N VAL A 253 -1.34 -0.58 -0.18
CA VAL A 253 -2.37 -1.28 -0.97
C VAL A 253 -3.64 -0.40 -1.09
N GLU A 254 -3.80 0.25 -2.24
CA GLU A 254 -4.97 1.07 -2.56
C GLU A 254 -5.44 0.80 -3.99
N PRO A 255 -6.34 -0.18 -4.20
CA PRO A 255 -6.80 -0.52 -5.54
C PRO A 255 -7.49 0.68 -6.24
N VAL A 256 -8.10 1.58 -5.48
CA VAL A 256 -8.63 2.87 -5.99
C VAL A 256 -7.53 3.76 -6.61
N LEU A 257 -6.40 3.96 -5.92
CA LEU A 257 -5.25 4.70 -6.49
C LEU A 257 -4.60 3.92 -7.62
N SER A 258 -4.51 2.59 -7.52
CA SER A 258 -4.03 1.73 -8.61
C SER A 258 -4.86 1.87 -9.88
N SER A 259 -6.18 2.04 -9.77
CA SER A 259 -7.07 2.32 -10.92
C SER A 259 -6.78 3.70 -11.52
N GLY A 260 -6.67 4.75 -10.69
CA GLY A 260 -6.31 6.10 -11.15
C GLY A 260 -4.94 6.19 -11.80
N ALA A 261 -3.97 5.44 -11.29
CA ALA A 261 -2.63 5.32 -11.86
C ALA A 261 -2.60 4.50 -13.17
N ALA A 262 -3.47 3.50 -13.32
CA ALA A 262 -3.62 2.77 -14.59
C ALA A 262 -4.29 3.65 -15.66
N GLU A 263 -5.37 4.34 -15.32
CA GLU A 263 -6.04 5.33 -16.18
C GLU A 263 -5.03 6.35 -16.72
N PHE A 264 -4.22 6.95 -15.84
CA PHE A 264 -3.16 7.88 -16.22
C PHE A 264 -2.21 7.33 -17.29
N MET A 265 -1.78 6.07 -17.15
CA MET A 265 -0.77 5.45 -18.03
C MET A 265 -1.28 5.23 -19.46
N TYR A 266 -2.60 5.14 -19.67
CA TYR A 266 -3.20 4.74 -20.94
C TYR A 266 -4.19 5.74 -21.55
N MET A 267 -4.59 6.79 -20.80
CA MET A 267 -5.48 7.85 -21.26
C MET A 267 -4.84 8.82 -22.28
N ASP A 268 -3.51 8.80 -22.43
CA ASP A 268 -2.76 9.53 -23.46
C ASP A 268 -1.67 8.63 -24.07
N GLN A 269 -1.25 8.90 -25.31
CA GLN A 269 -0.27 8.08 -26.02
C GLN A 269 1.15 8.19 -25.45
N GLN A 270 1.48 9.30 -24.79
CA GLN A 270 2.84 9.62 -24.35
C GLN A 270 3.06 9.41 -22.85
N HIS A 271 2.01 9.44 -22.01
CA HIS A 271 2.13 9.40 -20.54
C HIS A 271 3.02 8.25 -20.03
N LEU A 272 2.84 7.02 -20.51
CA LEU A 272 3.68 5.89 -20.10
C LEU A 272 5.15 6.05 -20.52
N SER A 273 5.41 6.52 -21.75
CA SER A 273 6.78 6.74 -22.27
C SER A 273 7.49 7.90 -21.55
N ILE A 274 6.78 8.98 -21.25
CA ILE A 274 7.29 10.13 -20.47
C ILE A 274 7.52 9.73 -19.01
N ALA A 275 6.60 8.97 -18.39
CA ALA A 275 6.77 8.52 -17.01
C ALA A 275 7.98 7.57 -16.86
N LEU A 276 8.16 6.64 -17.80
CA LEU A 276 9.36 5.80 -17.87
C LEU A 276 10.62 6.62 -18.14
N TRP A 277 10.56 7.67 -18.96
CA TRP A 277 11.70 8.57 -19.14
C TRP A 277 12.06 9.31 -17.84
N HIS A 278 11.08 9.86 -17.11
CA HIS A 278 11.31 10.49 -15.79
C HIS A 278 11.91 9.52 -14.77
N LEU A 279 11.43 8.27 -14.73
CA LEU A 279 12.02 7.18 -13.93
C LEU A 279 13.50 6.98 -14.25
N ILE A 280 13.84 6.78 -15.53
CA ILE A 280 15.22 6.54 -15.98
C ILE A 280 16.12 7.74 -15.69
N ARG A 281 15.64 8.96 -15.91
CA ARG A 281 16.38 10.18 -15.54
C ARG A 281 16.66 10.22 -14.03
N LYS A 282 15.65 10.07 -13.18
CA LYS A 282 15.82 10.14 -11.72
C LYS A 282 16.73 9.04 -11.16
N ALA A 283 16.72 7.85 -11.75
CA ALA A 283 17.71 6.81 -11.49
C ALA A 283 19.13 7.23 -11.95
N THR A 284 19.30 7.58 -13.23
CA THR A 284 20.63 7.79 -13.85
C THR A 284 21.34 9.09 -13.48
N SER A 285 20.62 10.21 -13.31
CA SER A 285 21.24 11.52 -13.08
C SER A 285 21.30 11.94 -11.61
N THR A 286 20.55 11.27 -10.73
CA THR A 286 20.39 11.71 -9.33
C THR A 286 20.44 10.57 -8.30
N GLY A 287 20.60 9.30 -8.69
CA GLY A 287 20.70 8.18 -7.74
C GLY A 287 19.44 7.91 -6.89
N VAL A 288 18.33 8.61 -7.16
CA VAL A 288 17.09 8.62 -6.35
C VAL A 288 16.38 7.26 -6.32
N ILE A 289 16.80 6.31 -7.15
CA ILE A 289 16.25 4.96 -7.24
C ILE A 289 17.41 3.96 -7.12
N ASP A 290 17.27 3.00 -6.22
CA ASP A 290 18.29 2.00 -5.89
C ASP A 290 18.70 1.19 -7.14
N ALA A 291 20.01 1.15 -7.41
CA ALA A 291 20.61 0.46 -8.54
C ALA A 291 20.22 -1.03 -8.62
N GLY A 292 20.16 -1.73 -7.48
CA GLY A 292 19.72 -3.13 -7.42
C GLY A 292 18.25 -3.28 -7.81
N GLU A 293 17.41 -2.34 -7.37
CA GLU A 293 15.97 -2.33 -7.64
C GLU A 293 15.66 -2.25 -9.14
N LEU A 294 16.50 -1.56 -9.93
CA LEU A 294 16.32 -1.38 -11.38
C LEU A 294 16.28 -2.70 -12.16
N GLY A 295 17.09 -3.69 -11.78
CA GLY A 295 17.11 -5.00 -12.45
C GLY A 295 15.81 -5.77 -12.23
N GLU A 296 15.31 -5.72 -11.00
CA GLU A 296 14.05 -6.34 -10.54
C GLU A 296 12.80 -5.53 -10.92
N LEU A 297 12.96 -4.28 -11.34
CA LEU A 297 11.87 -3.41 -11.79
C LEU A 297 11.44 -3.74 -13.22
N ILE A 298 12.35 -4.23 -14.06
CA ILE A 298 12.07 -4.57 -15.47
C ILE A 298 10.98 -5.65 -15.58
N SER A 299 11.07 -6.72 -14.78
CA SER A 299 10.06 -7.78 -14.78
C SER A 299 8.71 -7.29 -14.21
N ARG A 300 8.72 -6.45 -13.15
CA ARG A 300 7.51 -5.81 -12.60
C ARG A 300 6.79 -4.94 -13.65
N LEU A 301 7.55 -4.13 -14.39
CA LEU A 301 7.05 -3.32 -15.51
C LEU A 301 6.44 -4.20 -16.61
N LEU A 302 7.22 -5.14 -17.15
CA LEU A 302 6.82 -6.02 -18.24
C LEU A 302 5.53 -6.81 -17.93
N ILE A 303 5.48 -7.45 -16.75
CA ILE A 303 4.35 -8.31 -16.36
C ILE A 303 3.07 -7.49 -16.19
N LEU A 304 3.12 -6.38 -15.43
CA LEU A 304 1.92 -5.64 -15.09
C LEU A 304 1.40 -4.82 -16.30
N ILE A 305 2.29 -4.29 -17.15
CA ILE A 305 1.88 -3.69 -18.44
C ILE A 305 1.25 -4.75 -19.36
N SER A 306 1.80 -5.97 -19.42
CA SER A 306 1.20 -7.07 -20.20
C SER A 306 -0.18 -7.47 -19.66
N ARG A 307 -0.33 -7.48 -18.33
CA ARG A 307 -1.60 -7.73 -17.63
C ARG A 307 -2.64 -6.67 -17.97
N ASP A 308 -2.25 -5.40 -17.99
CA ASP A 308 -3.16 -4.30 -18.30
C ASP A 308 -3.56 -4.32 -19.78
N LEU A 309 -2.62 -4.57 -20.70
CA LEU A 309 -2.92 -4.72 -22.12
C LEU A 309 -3.89 -5.87 -22.40
N ALA A 310 -3.71 -7.02 -21.73
CA ALA A 310 -4.70 -8.10 -21.78
C ALA A 310 -6.06 -7.62 -21.24
N THR A 311 -6.09 -6.90 -20.11
CA THR A 311 -7.34 -6.36 -19.52
C THR A 311 -8.03 -5.37 -20.48
N ILE A 312 -7.28 -4.46 -21.12
CA ILE A 312 -7.78 -3.48 -22.09
C ILE A 312 -8.37 -4.18 -23.33
N VAL A 313 -7.73 -5.25 -23.83
CA VAL A 313 -8.22 -6.02 -24.98
C VAL A 313 -9.47 -6.83 -24.62
N ILE A 314 -9.52 -7.43 -23.43
CA ILE A 314 -10.62 -8.30 -22.98
C ILE A 314 -11.85 -7.52 -22.54
N GLU A 315 -11.68 -6.40 -21.85
CA GLU A 315 -12.76 -5.55 -21.33
C GLU A 315 -13.09 -4.34 -22.25
N GLU A 316 -12.46 -4.27 -23.42
CA GLU A 316 -12.69 -3.24 -24.46
C GLU A 316 -12.49 -1.79 -23.95
N ILE A 317 -11.54 -1.59 -23.03
CA ILE A 317 -11.27 -0.30 -22.39
C ILE A 317 -10.80 0.73 -23.46
N PRO A 318 -11.40 1.93 -23.52
CA PRO A 318 -10.91 2.98 -24.41
C PRO A 318 -9.55 3.50 -23.93
N VAL A 319 -8.54 3.43 -24.79
CA VAL A 319 -7.18 3.92 -24.52
C VAL A 319 -6.67 4.71 -25.72
N ALA A 320 -5.81 5.70 -25.49
CA ALA A 320 -5.35 6.60 -26.56
C ALA A 320 -4.35 5.94 -27.53
N CYS A 321 -3.56 4.98 -27.05
CA CYS A 321 -2.47 4.35 -27.81
C CYS A 321 -2.96 3.09 -28.56
N LYS A 322 -2.60 2.93 -29.85
CA LYS A 322 -2.96 1.74 -30.62
C LYS A 322 -2.21 0.52 -30.06
N ILE A 323 -2.95 -0.44 -29.51
CA ILE A 323 -2.42 -1.78 -29.18
C ILE A 323 -2.00 -2.50 -30.48
N PRO A 324 -0.74 -2.98 -30.60
CA PRO A 324 -0.29 -3.79 -31.73
C PRO A 324 -1.15 -5.03 -31.99
N ASP A 325 -1.38 -5.35 -33.27
CA ASP A 325 -2.37 -6.36 -33.67
C ASP A 325 -1.96 -7.79 -33.26
N ASN A 326 -0.67 -8.04 -33.10
CA ASN A 326 -0.09 -9.27 -32.53
C ASN A 326 -0.34 -9.42 -31.02
N LEU A 327 -0.44 -8.33 -30.26
CA LEU A 327 -0.81 -8.38 -28.83
C LEU A 327 -2.32 -8.56 -28.68
N ARG A 328 -3.11 -7.85 -29.50
CA ARG A 328 -4.57 -7.99 -29.53
C ARG A 328 -5.01 -9.41 -29.90
N SER A 329 -4.36 -10.03 -30.88
CA SER A 329 -4.65 -11.41 -31.31
C SER A 329 -4.04 -12.50 -30.41
N ALA A 330 -3.19 -12.15 -29.44
CA ALA A 330 -2.67 -13.09 -28.44
C ALA A 330 -3.69 -13.40 -27.33
N CYS A 331 -4.67 -12.52 -27.12
CA CYS A 331 -5.70 -12.66 -26.09
C CYS A 331 -6.90 -13.48 -26.60
N GLN A 332 -7.32 -14.49 -25.84
CA GLN A 332 -8.58 -15.20 -26.04
C GLN A 332 -9.70 -14.46 -25.29
N SER A 333 -10.83 -14.15 -25.94
CA SER A 333 -11.92 -13.29 -25.42
C SER A 333 -12.74 -13.84 -24.23
N LEU A 334 -12.13 -14.61 -23.33
CA LEU A 334 -12.74 -15.17 -22.13
C LEU A 334 -12.65 -14.17 -20.97
N ARG A 335 -13.74 -13.41 -20.75
CA ARG A 335 -13.87 -12.51 -19.59
C ARG A 335 -13.91 -13.31 -18.27
N PHE A 336 -13.45 -12.67 -17.19
CA PHE A 336 -13.58 -13.22 -15.84
C PHE A 336 -15.06 -13.26 -15.41
N PRO A 337 -15.56 -14.37 -14.83
CA PRO A 337 -16.97 -14.55 -14.43
C PRO A 337 -17.31 -13.73 -13.17
N SER A 338 -17.37 -12.42 -13.38
CA SER A 338 -17.71 -11.39 -12.39
C SER A 338 -19.19 -11.50 -11.98
N LEU A 339 -19.51 -11.16 -10.73
CA LEU A 339 -20.92 -11.10 -10.28
C LEU A 339 -21.66 -9.96 -11.01
N SER A 340 -22.80 -10.28 -11.64
CA SER A 340 -23.51 -9.38 -12.57
C SER A 340 -24.34 -8.27 -11.91
N ASP A 341 -24.47 -8.29 -10.59
CA ASP A 341 -25.19 -7.31 -9.76
C ASP A 341 -24.30 -6.15 -9.27
N LYS A 342 -23.00 -6.17 -9.60
CA LYS A 342 -22.02 -5.15 -9.17
C LYS A 342 -21.43 -4.37 -10.35
N GLU A 343 -21.11 -3.09 -10.10
CA GLU A 343 -20.20 -2.31 -10.96
C GLU A 343 -18.72 -2.62 -10.61
N TYR A 344 -17.81 -2.46 -11.56
CA TYR A 344 -16.38 -2.81 -11.42
C TYR A 344 -15.47 -1.75 -12.01
N PHE A 345 -14.36 -1.50 -11.33
CA PHE A 345 -13.23 -0.76 -11.90
C PHE A 345 -12.58 -1.61 -13.00
N PRO A 346 -12.53 -1.15 -14.28
CA PRO A 346 -12.06 -1.98 -15.39
C PRO A 346 -10.64 -2.51 -15.18
N TYR A 347 -9.71 -1.65 -14.77
CA TYR A 347 -8.33 -2.02 -14.46
C TYR A 347 -8.15 -2.88 -13.21
N LEU A 348 -9.19 -3.18 -12.42
CA LEU A 348 -9.09 -4.04 -11.22
C LEU A 348 -9.79 -5.40 -11.40
N LYS A 349 -10.44 -5.65 -12.54
CA LYS A 349 -10.97 -6.99 -12.85
C LYS A 349 -9.83 -8.00 -12.97
N PRO A 350 -9.98 -9.23 -12.43
CA PRO A 350 -9.06 -10.32 -12.73
C PRO A 350 -9.03 -10.62 -14.23
N VAL A 351 -7.85 -11.00 -14.74
CA VAL A 351 -7.64 -11.38 -16.15
C VAL A 351 -6.93 -12.72 -16.20
N ARG A 352 -7.20 -13.50 -17.25
CA ARG A 352 -6.73 -14.88 -17.37
C ARG A 352 -5.21 -14.95 -17.52
N LEU A 353 -4.56 -15.79 -16.72
CA LEU A 353 -3.09 -15.91 -16.67
C LEU A 353 -2.48 -16.24 -18.05
N LEU A 354 -3.13 -17.10 -18.83
CA LEU A 354 -2.66 -17.50 -20.15
C LEU A 354 -2.61 -16.35 -21.16
N ASP A 355 -3.55 -15.41 -21.09
CA ASP A 355 -3.62 -14.27 -22.00
C ASP A 355 -2.58 -13.20 -21.61
N VAL A 356 -2.33 -13.00 -20.31
CA VAL A 356 -1.20 -12.17 -19.83
C VAL A 356 0.14 -12.73 -20.28
N LEU A 357 0.35 -14.05 -20.17
CA LEU A 357 1.57 -14.69 -20.67
C LEU A 357 1.70 -14.62 -22.20
N ALA A 358 0.58 -14.67 -22.94
CA ALA A 358 0.57 -14.53 -24.39
C ALA A 358 0.87 -13.10 -24.87
N VAL A 359 0.47 -12.07 -24.13
CA VAL A 359 0.90 -10.67 -24.38
C VAL A 359 2.37 -10.47 -24.01
N LEU A 360 2.81 -11.02 -22.86
CA LEU A 360 4.18 -10.87 -22.35
C LEU A 360 5.23 -11.56 -23.23
N LEU A 361 4.98 -12.80 -23.63
CA LEU A 361 5.95 -13.71 -24.28
C LEU A 361 5.59 -14.03 -25.75
N GLY A 362 4.50 -13.47 -26.26
CA GLY A 362 3.97 -13.71 -27.60
C GLY A 362 3.11 -14.97 -27.72
N PRO A 363 2.20 -15.05 -28.72
CA PRO A 363 1.15 -16.08 -28.82
C PRO A 363 1.64 -17.52 -29.11
N LYS A 364 2.96 -17.76 -29.13
CA LYS A 364 3.57 -19.10 -29.34
C LYS A 364 4.42 -19.57 -28.15
N TRP A 365 4.42 -18.84 -27.03
CA TRP A 365 5.24 -19.16 -25.85
C TRP A 365 5.03 -20.58 -25.33
N SER A 366 3.79 -21.09 -25.38
CA SER A 366 3.39 -22.41 -24.89
C SER A 366 3.55 -23.54 -25.92
N SER A 367 4.00 -23.27 -27.15
CA SER A 367 3.73 -24.11 -28.34
C SER A 367 4.14 -25.60 -28.24
N GLU A 368 5.24 -25.93 -27.57
CA GLU A 368 5.69 -27.33 -27.38
C GLU A 368 4.79 -28.15 -26.44
N HIS A 369 3.96 -27.50 -25.63
CA HIS A 369 3.15 -28.09 -24.55
C HIS A 369 1.72 -27.53 -24.48
N ASP A 370 1.26 -26.88 -25.56
CA ASP A 370 0.16 -25.91 -25.54
C ASP A 370 -1.17 -26.49 -25.01
N GLU A 371 -1.57 -27.69 -25.46
CA GLU A 371 -2.78 -28.37 -24.99
C GLU A 371 -2.74 -28.69 -23.50
N LYS A 372 -1.60 -29.19 -23.00
CA LYS A 372 -1.41 -29.54 -21.58
C LYS A 372 -1.48 -28.29 -20.71
N ILE A 373 -0.87 -27.19 -21.16
CA ILE A 373 -0.85 -25.90 -20.44
C ILE A 373 -2.25 -25.26 -20.45
N LYS A 374 -2.92 -25.24 -21.60
CA LYS A 374 -4.29 -24.72 -21.75
C LYS A 374 -5.32 -25.51 -20.94
N ASN A 375 -5.15 -26.83 -20.82
CA ASN A 375 -6.00 -27.67 -19.96
C ASN A 375 -5.80 -27.33 -18.47
N ILE A 376 -4.55 -27.36 -17.99
CA ILE A 376 -4.26 -27.12 -16.57
C ILE A 376 -4.67 -25.71 -16.13
N PHE A 377 -4.34 -24.68 -16.91
CA PHE A 377 -4.57 -23.27 -16.57
C PHE A 377 -5.77 -22.65 -17.31
N GLU A 378 -6.73 -23.46 -17.77
CA GLU A 378 -7.86 -23.00 -18.58
C GLU A 378 -8.62 -21.83 -17.91
N ARG A 379 -8.82 -21.97 -16.59
CA ARG A 379 -9.61 -21.09 -15.73
C ARG A 379 -8.76 -20.51 -14.59
N ALA A 380 -7.49 -20.25 -14.89
CA ALA A 380 -6.55 -19.59 -14.00
C ALA A 380 -6.49 -18.07 -14.27
N TYR A 381 -6.62 -17.26 -13.22
CA TYR A 381 -6.73 -15.81 -13.30
C TYR A 381 -5.76 -15.11 -12.34
N ILE A 382 -5.30 -13.91 -12.69
CA ILE A 382 -4.56 -13.01 -11.81
C ILE A 382 -5.32 -11.68 -11.65
N SER A 383 -5.33 -11.14 -10.43
CA SER A 383 -5.99 -9.87 -10.10
C SER A 383 -5.03 -8.68 -9.94
N ALA A 384 -3.72 -8.94 -10.02
CA ALA A 384 -2.67 -7.97 -9.72
C ALA A 384 -2.80 -6.68 -10.56
N SER A 385 -3.18 -5.58 -9.92
CA SER A 385 -3.21 -4.23 -10.49
C SER A 385 -2.01 -3.39 -10.08
N GLN A 386 -1.31 -3.81 -9.01
CA GLN A 386 -0.15 -3.15 -8.40
C GLN A 386 0.79 -4.18 -7.76
N TRP A 387 2.05 -3.79 -7.59
CA TRP A 387 3.05 -4.49 -6.79
C TRP A 387 3.14 -3.90 -5.37
N ILE A 388 3.55 -4.71 -4.39
CA ILE A 388 4.08 -4.24 -3.09
C ILE A 388 5.38 -4.97 -2.76
N THR A 389 6.22 -4.38 -1.89
CA THR A 389 7.47 -4.99 -1.42
C THR A 389 7.32 -5.52 0.00
N MET A 390 7.72 -6.77 0.24
CA MET A 390 7.83 -7.35 1.59
C MET A 390 9.09 -6.85 2.32
N THR A 391 9.02 -6.69 3.64
CA THR A 391 10.21 -6.49 4.50
C THR A 391 10.78 -7.77 5.07
N ASP A 392 9.96 -8.81 5.11
CA ASP A 392 10.25 -10.13 5.69
C ASP A 392 10.21 -11.19 4.57
N ASN A 393 10.68 -12.41 4.83
CA ASN A 393 10.61 -13.48 3.82
C ASN A 393 9.15 -13.82 3.49
N VAL A 394 8.87 -14.33 2.29
CA VAL A 394 7.52 -14.85 1.98
C VAL A 394 7.23 -16.20 2.66
N GLY A 395 8.27 -16.97 3.03
CA GLY A 395 8.17 -18.17 3.84
C GLY A 395 9.30 -18.29 4.90
N PRO A 396 9.08 -19.06 5.98
CA PRO A 396 7.85 -19.80 6.30
C PRO A 396 6.72 -18.89 6.82
N LEU A 397 5.47 -19.30 6.60
CA LEU A 397 4.29 -18.60 7.11
C LEU A 397 4.13 -18.78 8.63
N PRO A 398 3.41 -17.88 9.33
CA PRO A 398 3.00 -18.07 10.72
C PRO A 398 2.17 -19.34 10.91
N HIS A 399 2.23 -19.94 12.10
CA HIS A 399 1.54 -21.19 12.45
C HIS A 399 -0.01 -21.15 12.39
N ASP A 400 -0.60 -20.02 12.01
CA ASP A 400 -2.05 -19.80 11.96
C ASP A 400 -2.54 -19.18 10.65
N ILE A 401 -1.74 -19.20 9.57
CA ILE A 401 -2.14 -18.76 8.23
C ILE A 401 -1.67 -19.77 7.18
N GLU A 402 -2.63 -20.41 6.52
CA GLU A 402 -2.36 -21.39 5.46
C GLU A 402 -1.94 -20.72 4.13
N PRO A 403 -1.13 -21.38 3.29
CA PRO A 403 -0.71 -20.87 1.97
C PRO A 403 -1.86 -20.40 1.08
N GLU A 404 -2.96 -21.16 1.04
CA GLU A 404 -4.12 -20.85 0.22
C GLU A 404 -4.84 -19.58 0.70
N GLU A 405 -4.93 -19.38 2.02
CA GLU A 405 -5.48 -18.15 2.60
C GLU A 405 -4.56 -16.96 2.33
N TRP A 406 -3.25 -17.11 2.55
CA TRP A 406 -2.25 -16.06 2.29
C TRP A 406 -2.30 -15.57 0.83
N LEU A 407 -2.34 -16.49 -0.13
CA LEU A 407 -2.50 -16.16 -1.55
C LEU A 407 -3.85 -15.47 -1.83
N ARG A 408 -4.94 -15.92 -1.19
CA ARG A 408 -6.28 -15.32 -1.31
C ARG A 408 -6.32 -13.89 -0.73
N LEU A 409 -5.60 -13.59 0.36
CA LEU A 409 -5.50 -12.24 0.95
C LEU A 409 -4.96 -11.19 -0.03
N PHE A 410 -3.97 -11.55 -0.86
CA PHE A 410 -3.38 -10.67 -1.87
C PHE A 410 -4.15 -10.68 -3.18
N PHE A 411 -4.70 -11.83 -3.59
CA PHE A 411 -5.57 -11.89 -4.78
C PHE A 411 -6.81 -10.99 -4.62
N LEU A 412 -7.48 -11.04 -3.47
CA LEU A 412 -8.70 -10.26 -3.23
C LEU A 412 -8.46 -8.74 -3.17
N ARG A 413 -7.21 -8.32 -2.90
CA ARG A 413 -6.77 -6.91 -2.93
C ARG A 413 -6.12 -6.49 -4.26
N GLY A 414 -6.01 -7.38 -5.25
CA GLY A 414 -5.40 -7.05 -6.55
C GLY A 414 -3.89 -6.79 -6.46
N VAL A 415 -3.16 -7.57 -5.66
CA VAL A 415 -1.74 -7.35 -5.35
C VAL A 415 -0.84 -8.46 -5.89
N ALA A 416 0.27 -8.08 -6.52
CA ALA A 416 1.46 -8.93 -6.71
C ALA A 416 2.59 -8.52 -5.76
N ILE A 417 3.51 -9.44 -5.49
CA ILE A 417 4.49 -9.32 -4.40
C ILE A 417 5.91 -9.31 -4.97
N GLN A 418 6.62 -8.21 -4.72
CA GLN A 418 8.07 -8.13 -4.72
C GLN A 418 8.56 -8.65 -3.36
N CYS A 419 9.43 -9.65 -3.36
CA CYS A 419 10.01 -10.17 -2.13
C CYS A 419 11.04 -9.18 -1.57
N ARG A 420 11.41 -9.36 -0.31
CA ARG A 420 12.52 -8.61 0.30
C ARG A 420 13.85 -8.91 -0.41
N HIS A 421 14.81 -8.00 -0.25
CA HIS A 421 16.19 -8.25 -0.65
C HIS A 421 16.75 -9.50 0.05
N ASP A 422 17.59 -10.26 -0.67
CA ASP A 422 18.14 -11.55 -0.25
C ASP A 422 17.09 -12.64 0.06
N GLN A 423 15.86 -12.54 -0.47
CA GLN A 423 14.93 -13.67 -0.47
C GLN A 423 15.57 -14.85 -1.24
N PRO A 424 15.66 -16.06 -0.67
CA PRO A 424 16.17 -17.21 -1.40
C PRO A 424 15.25 -17.63 -2.54
N LEU A 425 15.86 -18.15 -3.61
CA LEU A 425 15.25 -18.80 -4.78
C LEU A 425 14.37 -17.92 -5.70
N ILE A 426 13.65 -16.94 -5.17
CA ILE A 426 12.66 -16.14 -5.91
C ILE A 426 12.75 -14.67 -5.52
N ASP A 427 12.43 -13.79 -6.47
CA ASP A 427 12.35 -12.36 -6.24
C ASP A 427 10.90 -11.88 -6.19
N LYS A 428 9.94 -12.61 -6.80
CA LYS A 428 8.52 -12.21 -6.89
C LYS A 428 7.54 -13.39 -6.78
N VAL A 429 6.35 -13.08 -6.25
CA VAL A 429 5.17 -13.97 -6.18
C VAL A 429 3.94 -13.25 -6.77
N ILE A 430 3.17 -13.92 -7.62
CA ILE A 430 1.89 -13.43 -8.14
C ILE A 430 0.79 -14.45 -7.79
N PRO A 431 -0.23 -14.10 -6.97
CA PRO A 431 -1.34 -15.00 -6.68
C PRO A 431 -2.16 -15.34 -7.94
N VAL A 432 -2.51 -16.62 -8.07
CA VAL A 432 -3.30 -17.19 -9.18
C VAL A 432 -4.53 -17.87 -8.60
N LEU A 433 -5.73 -17.39 -8.97
CA LEU A 433 -7.00 -18.03 -8.66
C LEU A 433 -7.34 -19.10 -9.70
N PHE A 434 -7.77 -20.28 -9.25
CA PHE A 434 -8.43 -21.28 -10.08
C PHE A 434 -9.94 -21.26 -9.86
N LEU A 435 -10.71 -21.36 -10.96
CA LEU A 435 -12.15 -21.60 -10.93
C LEU A 435 -12.51 -22.94 -11.59
N ASP A 436 -13.57 -23.58 -11.11
CA ASP A 436 -14.12 -24.80 -11.72
C ASP A 436 -14.88 -24.51 -13.03
N ALA A 437 -15.39 -25.54 -13.69
CA ALA A 437 -16.18 -25.42 -14.93
C ALA A 437 -17.50 -24.63 -14.75
N SER A 438 -18.02 -24.55 -13.52
CA SER A 438 -19.23 -23.81 -13.12
C SER A 438 -18.92 -22.38 -12.61
N ASN A 439 -17.66 -21.97 -12.62
CA ASN A 439 -17.14 -20.70 -12.09
C ASN A 439 -17.17 -20.57 -10.55
N HIS A 440 -17.18 -21.68 -9.81
CA HIS A 440 -16.93 -21.67 -8.37
C HIS A 440 -15.43 -21.63 -8.05
N TYR A 441 -15.11 -21.16 -6.85
CA TYR A 441 -13.75 -21.20 -6.30
C TYR A 441 -13.21 -22.63 -6.26
N ALA A 442 -12.08 -22.88 -6.93
CA ALA A 442 -11.42 -24.19 -6.98
C ALA A 442 -10.08 -24.23 -6.22
N GLY A 443 -9.57 -23.08 -5.76
CA GLY A 443 -8.35 -22.93 -4.94
C GLY A 443 -7.37 -21.86 -5.46
N MET A 444 -6.32 -21.59 -4.69
CA MET A 444 -5.23 -20.67 -5.06
C MET A 444 -3.94 -21.40 -5.47
N SER A 445 -3.10 -20.74 -6.25
CA SER A 445 -1.68 -21.04 -6.49
C SER A 445 -0.92 -19.74 -6.74
N CYS A 446 0.29 -19.81 -7.31
CA CYS A 446 1.07 -18.64 -7.68
C CYS A 446 1.93 -18.82 -8.94
N CYS A 447 2.33 -17.69 -9.52
CA CYS A 447 3.56 -17.60 -10.30
C CYS A 447 4.72 -17.22 -9.37
N LEU A 448 5.78 -18.01 -9.36
CA LEU A 448 7.05 -17.80 -8.67
C LEU A 448 8.09 -17.34 -9.70
N ILE A 449 8.80 -16.25 -9.44
CA ILE A 449 9.63 -15.60 -10.46
C ILE A 449 10.99 -15.24 -9.90
N GLN A 450 12.04 -15.49 -10.67
CA GLN A 450 13.41 -15.06 -10.37
C GLN A 450 14.04 -14.29 -11.55
N ASP A 451 14.65 -13.15 -11.25
CA ASP A 451 15.34 -12.29 -12.19
C ASP A 451 16.86 -12.59 -12.17
N LYS A 452 17.48 -12.51 -13.35
CA LYS A 452 18.92 -12.74 -13.57
C LYS A 452 19.44 -11.75 -14.61
N ASN A 453 19.82 -10.54 -14.18
CA ASN A 453 20.35 -9.50 -15.07
C ASN A 453 21.83 -9.69 -15.48
N LYS A 454 22.41 -10.85 -15.15
CA LYS A 454 23.82 -11.18 -15.40
C LYS A 454 24.04 -11.54 -16.88
N GLY A 455 25.22 -11.20 -17.41
CA GLY A 455 25.60 -11.45 -18.80
C GLY A 455 25.76 -12.93 -19.21
N ARG A 456 25.66 -13.86 -18.24
CA ARG A 456 25.61 -15.31 -18.47
C ARG A 456 24.37 -15.87 -17.79
N LYS A 457 23.70 -16.80 -18.47
CA LYS A 457 22.58 -17.58 -17.94
C LYS A 457 23.00 -18.36 -16.69
N ASP A 458 22.12 -18.38 -15.69
CA ASP A 458 22.16 -19.38 -14.62
C ASP A 458 21.37 -20.63 -15.06
N GLY A 459 22.03 -21.79 -15.06
CA GLY A 459 21.43 -23.08 -15.45
C GLY A 459 20.69 -23.81 -14.33
N GLN A 460 20.83 -23.35 -13.08
CA GLN A 460 20.21 -23.94 -11.89
C GLN A 460 19.07 -23.09 -11.35
N ALA A 461 19.15 -21.74 -11.43
CA ALA A 461 18.10 -20.78 -11.02
C ALA A 461 16.65 -21.27 -11.23
N LEU A 462 16.25 -21.50 -12.49
CA LEU A 462 14.89 -21.95 -12.81
C LEU A 462 14.55 -23.36 -12.29
N ARG A 463 15.55 -24.20 -12.02
CA ARG A 463 15.38 -25.57 -11.52
C ARG A 463 15.26 -25.61 -10.00
N SER A 464 15.93 -24.70 -9.29
CA SER A 464 15.94 -24.61 -7.83
C SER A 464 14.70 -23.96 -7.22
N ILE A 465 13.90 -23.23 -8.01
CA ILE A 465 12.58 -22.76 -7.57
C ILE A 465 11.70 -23.98 -7.26
N ASP A 466 11.34 -24.19 -6.00
CA ASP A 466 10.37 -25.20 -5.57
C ASP A 466 9.37 -24.58 -4.59
N ILE A 467 8.08 -24.82 -4.80
CA ILE A 467 7.01 -24.20 -4.01
C ILE A 467 6.98 -24.72 -2.56
N CYS A 468 7.55 -25.90 -2.35
CA CYS A 468 7.71 -26.57 -1.06
C CYS A 468 9.02 -26.20 -0.32
N ASP A 469 9.88 -25.34 -0.88
CA ASP A 469 11.08 -24.89 -0.17
C ASP A 469 10.71 -24.06 1.07
N GLN A 470 11.43 -24.21 2.18
CA GLN A 470 11.10 -23.56 3.46
C GLN A 470 11.09 -22.02 3.38
N SER A 471 11.88 -21.41 2.47
CA SER A 471 11.91 -19.96 2.25
C SER A 471 10.71 -19.44 1.45
N ILE A 472 9.93 -20.34 0.84
CA ILE A 472 8.75 -20.05 0.03
C ILE A 472 7.51 -20.57 0.77
N ASN A 473 7.39 -21.89 0.93
CA ASN A 473 6.32 -22.57 1.68
C ASN A 473 4.91 -22.10 1.25
N LEU A 474 4.65 -22.11 -0.07
CA LEU A 474 3.38 -21.65 -0.65
C LEU A 474 2.58 -22.78 -1.32
N ASP A 475 2.87 -24.05 -1.03
CA ASP A 475 2.18 -25.17 -1.67
C ASP A 475 0.71 -25.28 -1.22
N THR A 476 -0.16 -25.48 -2.20
CA THR A 476 -1.61 -25.66 -2.05
C THR A 476 -2.09 -26.94 -2.73
N GLY A 477 -1.17 -27.76 -3.25
CA GLY A 477 -1.48 -28.87 -4.15
C GLY A 477 -1.97 -28.42 -5.54
N LYS A 478 -2.03 -27.11 -5.83
CA LYS A 478 -2.44 -26.57 -7.13
C LYS A 478 -1.25 -26.35 -8.06
N PRO A 479 -1.35 -26.68 -9.36
CA PRO A 479 -0.30 -26.43 -10.32
C PRO A 479 0.16 -24.95 -10.32
N TYR A 480 1.48 -24.74 -10.32
CA TYR A 480 2.11 -23.42 -10.25
C TYR A 480 3.00 -23.15 -11.46
N ILE A 481 3.43 -21.90 -11.64
CA ILE A 481 4.40 -21.52 -12.68
C ILE A 481 5.67 -21.00 -12.02
N ALA A 482 6.82 -21.52 -12.41
CA ALA A 482 8.14 -20.94 -12.10
C ALA A 482 8.69 -20.23 -13.34
N ILE A 483 9.17 -18.99 -13.22
CA ILE A 483 9.72 -18.19 -14.32
C ILE A 483 11.13 -17.70 -13.98
N CYS A 484 12.05 -17.75 -14.94
CA CYS A 484 13.38 -17.17 -14.79
C CYS A 484 13.71 -16.21 -15.94
N PHE A 485 13.86 -14.92 -15.64
CA PHE A 485 14.13 -13.86 -16.61
C PHE A 485 15.63 -13.53 -16.68
N ASN A 486 16.30 -14.01 -17.74
CA ASN A 486 17.73 -13.78 -17.97
C ASN A 486 17.96 -12.52 -18.83
N HIS A 487 17.54 -11.35 -18.33
CA HIS A 487 17.52 -10.07 -19.06
C HIS A 487 18.90 -9.56 -19.53
N GLY A 488 19.98 -10.00 -18.87
CA GLY A 488 21.36 -9.61 -19.23
C GLY A 488 21.99 -10.45 -20.35
N VAL A 489 21.38 -11.58 -20.74
CA VAL A 489 21.95 -12.51 -21.72
C VAL A 489 21.76 -12.00 -23.14
N LYS A 490 22.87 -11.75 -23.86
CA LYS A 490 22.86 -11.22 -25.24
C LYS A 490 22.46 -12.23 -26.32
N ASP A 491 22.49 -13.53 -26.00
CA ASP A 491 22.10 -14.62 -26.89
C ASP A 491 20.59 -14.89 -26.76
N GLU A 492 19.81 -14.00 -27.39
CA GLU A 492 18.35 -13.89 -27.20
C GLU A 492 17.54 -15.04 -27.82
N LYS A 493 16.72 -15.69 -26.99
CA LYS A 493 15.88 -16.83 -27.38
C LYS A 493 14.42 -16.62 -27.01
N PRO A 494 13.47 -17.18 -27.80
CA PRO A 494 12.08 -17.29 -27.37
C PRO A 494 11.96 -17.96 -26.00
N ALA A 495 10.87 -17.70 -25.29
CA ALA A 495 10.59 -18.36 -24.02
C ALA A 495 10.59 -19.89 -24.19
N LYS A 496 11.50 -20.57 -23.47
CA LYS A 496 11.52 -22.03 -23.40
C LYS A 496 10.64 -22.47 -22.24
N VAL A 497 9.60 -23.24 -22.54
CA VAL A 497 8.77 -23.88 -21.52
C VAL A 497 9.25 -25.31 -21.27
N THR A 498 8.99 -25.83 -20.08
CA THR A 498 9.21 -27.24 -19.74
C THR A 498 8.19 -27.65 -18.68
N VAL A 499 7.42 -28.71 -18.95
CA VAL A 499 6.48 -29.28 -17.98
C VAL A 499 7.00 -30.67 -17.57
N PRO A 500 7.49 -30.85 -16.32
CA PRO A 500 8.00 -32.13 -15.86
C PRO A 500 6.98 -33.27 -16.01
N GLU A 501 7.48 -34.47 -16.27
CA GLU A 501 6.67 -35.69 -16.36
C GLU A 501 6.18 -36.18 -14.99
N LYS A 502 6.98 -35.93 -13.95
CA LYS A 502 6.65 -36.21 -12.55
C LYS A 502 6.48 -34.89 -11.80
N PRO A 503 5.42 -34.70 -11.01
CA PRO A 503 5.28 -33.54 -10.15
C PRO A 503 6.35 -33.54 -9.05
N VAL A 504 6.69 -32.36 -8.53
CA VAL A 504 7.58 -32.23 -7.37
C VAL A 504 6.71 -32.30 -6.12
N GLN A 505 6.96 -33.28 -5.25
CA GLN A 505 6.20 -33.51 -4.01
C GLN A 505 4.66 -33.56 -4.20
N ASN A 506 4.22 -34.07 -5.36
CA ASN A 506 2.83 -34.14 -5.87
C ASN A 506 2.28 -32.89 -6.58
N THR A 507 2.91 -31.72 -6.45
CA THR A 507 2.47 -30.49 -7.14
C THR A 507 3.13 -30.32 -8.52
N SER A 508 2.34 -29.94 -9.53
CA SER A 508 2.79 -29.81 -10.94
C SER A 508 3.28 -28.40 -11.26
N ALA A 509 4.55 -28.27 -11.64
CA ALA A 509 5.15 -26.99 -12.05
C ALA A 509 5.20 -26.83 -13.58
N ILE A 510 4.80 -25.67 -14.12
CA ILE A 510 5.30 -25.22 -15.42
C ILE A 510 6.56 -24.41 -15.18
N ARG A 511 7.67 -24.73 -15.85
CA ARG A 511 8.91 -23.94 -15.77
C ARG A 511 9.11 -23.17 -17.08
N ILE A 512 9.29 -21.84 -16.99
CA ILE A 512 9.45 -20.93 -18.13
C ILE A 512 10.81 -20.23 -18.02
N GLU A 513 11.64 -20.37 -19.05
CA GLU A 513 12.95 -19.73 -19.15
C GLU A 513 12.95 -18.69 -20.26
N VAL A 514 13.36 -17.47 -19.95
CA VAL A 514 13.40 -16.36 -20.94
C VAL A 514 14.81 -15.78 -20.97
N GLN A 515 15.35 -15.52 -22.17
CA GLN A 515 16.74 -15.07 -22.37
C GLN A 515 16.77 -13.84 -23.30
N GLY A 516 17.32 -12.73 -22.82
CA GLY A 516 17.36 -11.45 -23.54
C GLY A 516 16.36 -10.41 -23.04
N LEU A 517 16.31 -9.27 -23.73
CA LEU A 517 15.37 -8.17 -23.47
C LEU A 517 15.28 -7.31 -24.75
N SER A 518 14.37 -7.72 -25.63
CA SER A 518 14.02 -7.04 -26.89
C SER A 518 12.56 -7.35 -27.27
N GLU A 519 12.02 -6.62 -28.24
CA GLU A 519 10.67 -6.85 -28.78
C GLU A 519 10.44 -8.26 -29.34
N LYS A 520 11.52 -8.95 -29.76
CA LYS A 520 11.48 -10.35 -30.22
C LYS A 520 11.21 -11.33 -29.07
N VAL A 521 11.69 -11.01 -27.87
CA VAL A 521 11.54 -11.82 -26.65
C VAL A 521 10.30 -11.41 -25.86
N PHE A 522 10.00 -10.11 -25.84
CA PHE A 522 8.87 -9.49 -25.15
C PHE A 522 8.08 -8.59 -26.11
N PRO A 523 7.09 -9.13 -26.85
CA PRO A 523 6.31 -8.35 -27.81
C PRO A 523 5.58 -7.13 -27.20
N VAL A 524 5.29 -7.16 -25.89
CA VAL A 524 4.79 -6.00 -25.13
C VAL A 524 5.64 -4.72 -25.30
N LEU A 525 6.94 -4.84 -25.56
CA LEU A 525 7.84 -3.69 -25.74
C LEU A 525 7.52 -2.84 -26.98
N GLN A 526 6.70 -3.37 -27.91
CA GLN A 526 6.21 -2.67 -29.11
C GLN A 526 5.09 -1.64 -28.80
N PHE A 527 4.57 -1.63 -27.57
CA PHE A 527 3.51 -0.71 -27.14
C PHE A 527 4.10 0.66 -26.74
N CYS A 528 3.54 1.75 -27.30
CA CYS A 528 3.83 3.17 -26.99
C CYS A 528 5.31 3.51 -26.70
N GLU A 529 6.23 3.00 -27.53
CA GLU A 529 7.68 3.26 -27.45
C GLU A 529 8.35 2.87 -26.11
N ILE A 530 7.76 1.95 -25.32
CA ILE A 530 8.35 1.54 -24.03
C ILE A 530 9.63 0.69 -24.19
N GLY A 531 9.80 0.01 -25.34
CA GLY A 531 10.97 -0.81 -25.66
C GLY A 531 12.31 -0.11 -25.42
N PRO A 532 12.61 1.01 -26.12
CA PRO A 532 13.79 1.81 -25.88
C PRO A 532 13.98 2.22 -24.42
N LYS A 533 12.90 2.60 -23.71
CA LYS A 533 12.95 3.03 -22.29
C LYS A 533 13.35 1.87 -21.37
N ILE A 534 12.74 0.70 -21.51
CA ILE A 534 13.03 -0.47 -20.68
C ILE A 534 14.45 -1.02 -20.97
N ILE A 535 14.92 -0.89 -22.21
CA ILE A 535 16.31 -1.20 -22.58
C ILE A 535 17.31 -0.19 -21.96
N GLU A 536 16.99 1.11 -21.97
CA GLU A 536 17.79 2.16 -21.31
C GLU A 536 17.88 1.92 -19.78
N LEU A 537 16.75 1.54 -19.15
CA LEU A 537 16.68 1.19 -17.73
C LEU A 537 17.60 -0.01 -17.36
N ARG A 538 17.62 -1.07 -18.18
CA ARG A 538 18.54 -2.20 -18.00
C ARG A 538 20.00 -1.76 -18.09
N ASN A 539 20.31 -0.90 -19.05
CA ASN A 539 21.69 -0.44 -19.25
C ASN A 539 22.17 0.43 -18.07
N ALA A 540 21.29 1.26 -17.49
CA ALA A 540 21.57 2.07 -16.30
C ALA A 540 21.94 1.23 -15.06
N HIS A 541 21.25 0.11 -14.84
CA HIS A 541 21.61 -0.88 -13.82
C HIS A 541 23.01 -1.46 -14.05
N GLN A 542 23.31 -1.91 -15.27
CA GLN A 542 24.61 -2.51 -15.61
C GLN A 542 25.79 -1.53 -15.45
N THR A 543 25.57 -0.21 -15.53
CA THR A 543 26.57 0.79 -15.19
C THR A 543 26.72 1.04 -13.68
N SER A 544 25.65 0.89 -12.89
CA SER A 544 25.64 1.21 -11.45
C SER A 544 26.06 0.05 -10.53
N GLU A 545 25.95 -1.20 -10.98
CA GLU A 545 26.62 -2.35 -10.33
C GLU A 545 28.16 -2.16 -10.22
N SER A 546 28.75 -1.25 -11.00
CA SER A 546 30.19 -0.98 -10.98
C SER A 546 30.67 0.00 -9.88
N SER A 547 29.76 0.69 -9.15
CA SER A 547 30.14 1.79 -8.24
C SER A 547 29.69 1.67 -6.78
N HIS A 548 28.77 0.76 -6.42
CA HIS A 548 28.30 0.62 -5.03
C HIS A 548 28.53 -0.77 -4.43
N ALA A 549 29.50 -0.86 -3.52
CA ALA A 549 29.81 -2.05 -2.72
C ALA A 549 29.95 -1.72 -1.22
N ALA A 550 29.21 -0.72 -0.72
CA ALA A 550 29.09 -0.38 0.70
C ALA A 550 27.80 0.44 0.94
N GLY A 551 27.05 0.18 2.02
CA GLY A 551 25.96 1.07 2.47
C GLY A 551 24.85 0.46 3.33
N GLU A 552 24.13 -0.56 2.85
CA GLU A 552 22.75 -0.86 3.33
C GLU A 552 22.60 -1.47 4.74
N HIS A 553 23.67 -1.96 5.38
CA HIS A 553 23.53 -2.93 6.48
C HIS A 553 23.11 -2.35 7.85
N PHE A 554 22.95 -1.03 8.01
CA PHE A 554 22.76 -0.39 9.32
C PHE A 554 21.31 0.03 9.66
N ILE A 555 20.43 0.21 8.66
CA ILE A 555 19.14 0.93 8.85
C ILE A 555 17.96 -0.01 9.19
N ARG A 556 18.09 -1.33 8.98
CA ARG A 556 16.95 -2.29 9.04
C ARG A 556 16.43 -2.65 10.44
N SER A 557 17.06 -2.21 11.54
CA SER A 557 16.72 -2.64 12.91
C SER A 557 15.51 -1.92 13.54
N THR A 558 15.25 -0.66 13.19
CA THR A 558 14.31 0.20 13.94
C THR A 558 12.85 0.11 13.48
N VAL A 559 12.58 -0.41 12.28
CA VAL A 559 11.20 -0.50 11.74
C VAL A 559 10.45 -1.66 12.40
N LEU A 560 9.91 -1.44 13.60
CA LEU A 560 9.05 -2.39 14.32
C LEU A 560 7.55 -2.24 13.96
N TYR A 561 7.18 -1.14 13.32
CA TYR A 561 5.81 -0.78 12.95
C TYR A 561 5.74 -0.23 11.51
N GLY A 562 4.62 -0.49 10.83
CA GLY A 562 4.31 0.06 9.50
C GLY A 562 4.45 -0.92 8.32
N THR A 563 5.40 -1.86 8.36
CA THR A 563 5.64 -2.84 7.27
C THR A 563 5.49 -4.28 7.76
N SER A 564 4.40 -4.95 7.36
CA SER A 564 4.14 -6.42 7.42
C SER A 564 4.53 -7.23 8.68
N LYS A 565 4.86 -6.60 9.81
CA LYS A 565 5.19 -7.31 11.05
C LYS A 565 3.91 -7.90 11.64
N THR A 566 3.86 -9.23 11.56
CA THR A 566 2.64 -10.03 11.37
C THR A 566 1.94 -9.78 10.03
N HIS A 567 1.69 -10.88 9.35
CA HIS A 567 0.85 -10.99 8.15
C HIS A 567 -0.53 -10.41 8.48
N LEU A 568 -1.18 -9.77 7.51
CA LEU A 568 -2.37 -8.88 7.62
C LEU A 568 -3.50 -9.38 8.56
N LYS A 569 -3.26 -9.30 9.88
CA LYS A 569 -4.22 -9.66 10.92
C LYS A 569 -5.16 -8.49 11.21
N TRP A 570 -6.44 -8.81 11.27
CA TRP A 570 -7.51 -7.84 11.37
C TRP A 570 -7.59 -7.20 12.76
N GLY A 571 -7.53 -5.87 12.78
CA GLY A 571 -8.45 -5.05 13.58
C GLY A 571 -8.40 -5.12 15.11
N GLU A 572 -7.40 -5.73 15.75
CA GLU A 572 -7.27 -5.64 17.20
C GLU A 572 -6.76 -4.24 17.64
N PRO A 573 -7.46 -3.54 18.57
CA PRO A 573 -6.99 -2.29 19.13
C PRO A 573 -5.82 -2.52 20.12
N PRO A 574 -4.89 -1.55 20.28
CA PRO A 574 -3.70 -1.71 21.11
C PRO A 574 -3.98 -1.57 22.63
N THR A 575 -4.85 -2.44 23.19
CA THR A 575 -5.40 -2.29 24.55
C THR A 575 -5.26 -3.54 25.44
N LYS A 576 -4.07 -4.16 25.48
CA LYS A 576 -3.62 -4.97 26.63
C LYS A 576 -2.24 -4.51 27.10
N GLY A 577 -2.23 -3.59 28.06
CA GLY A 577 -1.00 -3.01 28.59
C GLY A 577 -0.07 -4.05 29.22
N ARG A 578 1.20 -4.03 28.83
CA ARG A 578 2.26 -4.75 29.56
C ARG A 578 2.31 -4.22 30.99
N LYS A 579 1.95 -5.05 31.98
CA LYS A 579 2.33 -4.80 33.37
C LYS A 579 3.85 -4.65 33.41
N ARG A 580 4.35 -3.48 33.85
CA ARG A 580 5.77 -3.32 34.16
C ARG A 580 6.13 -4.33 35.24
N LYS A 581 7.10 -5.22 34.95
CA LYS A 581 7.94 -5.75 36.03
C LYS A 581 8.90 -4.63 36.42
N ASN A 582 9.11 -4.47 37.72
CA ASN A 582 10.17 -3.61 38.22
C ASN A 582 11.45 -4.45 38.25
N ASP A 583 12.30 -4.29 37.24
CA ASP A 583 13.68 -4.75 37.33
C ASP A 583 14.47 -3.61 38.01
N ALA A 584 14.88 -3.85 39.25
CA ALA A 584 15.61 -2.86 40.04
C ALA A 584 17.06 -2.75 39.56
N LEU A 585 17.58 -1.52 39.49
CA LEU A 585 19.00 -1.26 39.30
C LEU A 585 19.76 -1.74 40.54
N GLY A 586 20.62 -2.74 40.37
CA GLY A 586 21.62 -3.10 41.37
C GLY A 586 22.82 -2.18 41.24
N GLU A 587 22.93 -1.19 42.12
CA GLU A 587 24.19 -0.45 42.29
C GLU A 587 25.21 -1.35 42.99
N ALA A 588 26.46 -1.31 42.53
CA ALA A 588 27.54 -2.10 43.08
C ALA A 588 28.35 -1.29 44.10
N THR A 589 28.27 -1.67 45.36
CA THR A 589 29.27 -1.37 46.40
C THR A 589 29.74 -2.69 47.03
N GLY A 590 31.01 -2.73 47.46
CA GLY A 590 31.68 -3.96 47.89
C GLY A 590 31.85 -4.07 49.41
N GLU A 591 32.91 -4.80 49.81
CA GLU A 591 33.26 -5.18 51.19
C GLU A 591 32.37 -6.29 51.80
N VAL A 592 32.83 -7.20 52.67
CA VAL A 592 34.11 -7.96 52.79
C VAL A 592 33.88 -9.05 53.86
N GLU A 593 34.53 -10.23 53.76
CA GLU A 593 34.54 -11.30 54.80
C GLU A 593 33.16 -11.94 55.17
N ASP A 594 33.02 -13.13 55.77
CA ASP A 594 33.79 -14.39 55.75
C ASP A 594 32.82 -15.57 56.09
N ASP A 595 33.33 -16.80 56.24
CA ASP A 595 32.79 -17.94 56.98
C ASP A 595 31.54 -18.73 56.46
N SER A 596 31.85 -19.75 55.65
CA SER A 596 31.68 -21.21 55.91
C SER A 596 30.34 -21.86 56.40
N ILE A 597 30.27 -23.19 56.15
CA ILE A 597 29.32 -24.23 56.66
C ILE A 597 27.86 -24.20 56.11
N GLU A 598 27.06 -25.28 56.02
CA GLU A 598 27.17 -26.66 55.47
C GLU A 598 25.76 -27.34 55.66
N VAL A 599 25.60 -28.61 55.24
CA VAL A 599 24.54 -29.59 55.60
C VAL A 599 23.11 -29.45 55.01
N ALA A 600 22.85 -30.35 54.06
CA ALA A 600 21.56 -30.70 53.46
C ALA A 600 20.53 -31.36 54.40
N LYS A 601 19.25 -31.47 53.96
CA LYS A 601 18.56 -32.79 53.86
C LYS A 601 17.25 -32.83 53.04
N ARG A 602 16.98 -34.07 52.61
CA ARG A 602 16.01 -34.66 51.65
C ARG A 602 14.49 -34.61 52.02
N PRO A 603 13.58 -35.09 51.13
CA PRO A 603 12.13 -34.81 51.16
C PRO A 603 11.24 -36.01 51.58
N ASN A 604 9.91 -35.80 51.53
CA ASN A 604 8.79 -36.75 51.31
C ASN A 604 7.57 -35.91 50.80
N THR A 605 6.66 -36.31 49.89
CA THR A 605 5.66 -37.43 49.88
C THR A 605 4.75 -37.38 51.12
N THR A 606 3.41 -37.51 51.10
CA THR A 606 2.37 -38.14 50.23
C THR A 606 1.08 -37.25 50.23
N ALA A 607 0.26 -37.13 49.17
CA ALA A 607 -0.76 -38.04 48.58
C ALA A 607 -2.14 -38.09 49.31
N GLU A 608 -3.22 -38.33 48.53
CA GLU A 608 -4.63 -38.59 48.93
C GLU A 608 -5.47 -37.42 49.52
N SER A 609 -6.81 -37.36 49.42
CA SER A 609 -7.80 -37.94 48.45
C SER A 609 -9.20 -37.30 48.60
N SER A 610 -10.18 -37.70 47.76
CA SER A 610 -11.66 -37.59 47.94
C SER A 610 -12.35 -36.20 47.76
N ALA A 611 -13.66 -36.05 47.50
CA ALA A 611 -14.64 -36.89 46.76
C ALA A 611 -16.02 -36.17 46.52
N GLN A 612 -16.71 -36.55 45.43
CA GLN A 612 -18.19 -36.63 45.23
C GLN A 612 -19.13 -35.38 45.24
N GLY A 613 -20.26 -35.51 44.52
CA GLY A 613 -21.45 -34.61 44.54
C GLY A 613 -21.63 -33.74 43.27
N ALA A 614 -22.40 -34.02 42.20
CA ALA A 614 -23.50 -34.94 41.85
C ALA A 614 -24.94 -34.32 41.83
N ARG A 615 -25.73 -34.65 40.77
CA ARG A 615 -27.21 -34.41 40.55
C ARG A 615 -27.66 -32.98 40.17
N LYS A 616 -28.77 -32.74 39.42
CA LYS A 616 -29.54 -33.53 38.39
C LYS A 616 -30.59 -32.63 37.66
N GLY A 617 -31.02 -33.03 36.45
CA GLY A 617 -32.31 -32.67 35.79
C GLY A 617 -32.15 -31.97 34.41
N SER A 618 -32.81 -32.28 33.26
CA SER A 618 -34.15 -32.81 32.86
C SER A 618 -35.29 -31.77 32.86
N SER A 619 -36.18 -31.61 31.86
CA SER A 619 -36.36 -32.08 30.44
C SER A 619 -37.33 -31.08 29.72
N SER A 620 -37.91 -31.17 28.50
CA SER A 620 -38.27 -32.23 27.49
C SER A 620 -38.30 -31.56 26.07
N ALA A 621 -38.36 -32.20 24.88
CA ALA A 621 -39.33 -33.11 24.19
C ALA A 621 -40.70 -32.46 23.82
N ALA A 622 -41.36 -32.68 22.65
CA ALA A 622 -41.10 -33.55 21.47
C ALA A 622 -41.94 -33.20 20.19
N GLY A 623 -41.57 -33.76 19.01
CA GLY A 623 -42.44 -34.04 17.82
C GLY A 623 -42.78 -32.88 16.85
N GLY A 624 -43.08 -33.05 15.55
CA GLY A 624 -43.21 -34.22 14.62
C GLY A 624 -44.40 -34.04 13.64
N SER A 625 -44.52 -34.62 12.43
CA SER A 625 -43.65 -35.38 11.49
C SER A 625 -44.40 -35.72 10.17
N ASN A 626 -43.71 -36.16 9.08
CA ASN A 626 -44.25 -36.78 7.82
C ASN A 626 -44.91 -35.83 6.77
N ALA A 627 -45.06 -36.13 5.45
CA ALA A 627 -44.35 -37.02 4.49
C ALA A 627 -44.77 -36.71 3.01
N GLU A 628 -44.11 -37.35 2.02
CA GLU A 628 -44.35 -37.32 0.55
C GLU A 628 -45.53 -38.24 0.11
N PRO A 629 -45.85 -38.57 -1.20
CA PRO A 629 -45.21 -38.26 -2.51
C PRO A 629 -46.15 -37.97 -3.73
N GLY A 630 -45.56 -37.78 -4.94
CA GLY A 630 -46.32 -37.77 -6.21
C GLY A 630 -45.47 -37.63 -7.49
N SER A 631 -45.48 -38.64 -8.38
CA SER A 631 -44.64 -38.73 -9.60
C SER A 631 -45.35 -38.38 -10.93
N SER A 632 -44.62 -37.98 -11.97
CA SER A 632 -44.78 -38.55 -13.34
C SER A 632 -43.78 -38.02 -14.40
N VAL A 633 -43.44 -38.87 -15.39
CA VAL A 633 -42.58 -38.64 -16.57
C VAL A 633 -43.06 -39.58 -17.70
N PRO A 634 -43.21 -39.14 -18.98
CA PRO A 634 -42.49 -39.83 -20.06
C PRO A 634 -42.17 -39.04 -21.37
N ASN A 635 -40.96 -39.27 -21.91
CA ASN A 635 -40.56 -39.46 -23.33
C ASN A 635 -40.89 -38.43 -24.47
N GLY A 636 -39.88 -38.09 -25.31
CA GLY A 636 -40.06 -37.20 -26.49
C GLY A 636 -38.92 -37.16 -27.55
N ARG A 637 -38.56 -38.30 -28.16
CA ARG A 637 -37.50 -38.52 -29.18
C ARG A 637 -37.19 -37.41 -30.25
N LYS A 638 -35.88 -37.21 -30.51
CA LYS A 638 -35.17 -37.02 -31.81
C LYS A 638 -35.57 -35.86 -32.77
N LYS A 639 -34.60 -34.97 -33.10
CA LYS A 639 -33.95 -34.87 -34.45
C LYS A 639 -32.85 -33.79 -34.57
N LYS A 640 -31.72 -34.16 -35.20
CA LYS A 640 -30.85 -33.29 -36.05
C LYS A 640 -31.43 -33.29 -37.50
N PRO A 641 -31.04 -32.43 -38.48
CA PRO A 641 -29.71 -31.82 -38.66
C PRO A 641 -29.64 -30.41 -39.33
N ARG A 642 -28.41 -30.02 -39.75
CA ARG A 642 -28.01 -29.05 -40.81
C ARG A 642 -28.12 -27.52 -40.58
N THR A 643 -26.95 -26.94 -40.31
CA THR A 643 -26.26 -25.91 -41.14
C THR A 643 -27.07 -25.11 -42.18
N VAL A 644 -27.04 -23.77 -42.03
CA VAL A 644 -26.81 -22.81 -43.14
C VAL A 644 -25.87 -21.70 -42.63
N LYS A 645 -25.09 -21.08 -43.53
CA LYS A 645 -24.18 -19.95 -43.27
C LYS A 645 -24.94 -18.66 -42.96
N LYS A 646 -24.38 -17.79 -42.12
CA LYS A 646 -23.81 -16.53 -42.63
C LYS A 646 -22.63 -16.09 -41.78
#